data_AF-A0A9P0FSG3-F1
#
_entry.id   AF-A0A9P0FSG3-F1
#
_cell.length_a   1.000
_cell.length_b   1.000
_cell.length_c   1.000
_cell.angle_alpha   90.00
_cell.angle_beta   90.00
_cell.angle_gamma   90.00
#
_symmetry.space_group_name_H-M   'P 1'
#
loop_
_entity.id
_entity.type
_entity.pdbx_description
1 polymer ?
#
loop_
_entity_poly.entity_id
_entity_poly.type
_entity_poly.pdbx_seq_one_letter_code
_entity_poly.pdbx_strand_id
1 'polypeptide(L)'
;MTAKGNKVPFEKALDMTGYGVYNLSIFLLCSSIILGMTFEIFSVSYLVPASACELGTSSKQQGLMACVPLIGIIATSHFWGYLADTRGRRKILIISMTLSYIAGTAAAFSTNWIVLSFLKLLSSASVSGAFALSVTLLSECTPVAKRSSLVLLTTSVHLAGMGVMAVIALPVLPLKFAYYWPTIGIYFNSWRVLDLIFAVPCAVSAIGCYCAFESPKYLVTAGREEEALEVLKGIYTMNTRNSSDSYEVDSVELDEESSSSLHKGFWGSIAAQTLPMLKAPLLKNTILLASLFVVCYICMNGFFVWLPFIVNAFMISVVGGERHLTICEMIRMTANSTVVQEFVAGLSALIINSSPYWILSAILLLLFLSAILNFGFLNTFSVDVFPTYVKAMAVCVTVMVGRASAIIGINMIKLLLDYNCESVFYIFGTIAFVVCPVIVCAHAQPERSFVSLDHAHTHKPPCATCPRHGRCVPKVQCPAHRRPGAYNPLCELDGAVGVCCFTGLSHAAESDHLSRASASISPEDTKSSHSQSHKRLAHCMSKADKLLEHSAHTVLNTTAPSYGHHLSVVSLDKRAASIGPYCPPPPTCTAQSRYRSIGGECNNPTHSTWGAVHTGYERLLPPDYSDGTWAIRTARSGLPLPSARTVSSALLLDGTFPSRSHNLMFMQFGQFIAHDTSAGVVFTNNKDDAISCCTNNGEDILSPELQHFACAPIAVAPDDQFFSAFGHKCINFVRTQIAPADDCTVGYAKQMNGATHYPDLSHLYGSSQEKLSSLRAPGALLKTFNDYGRELPPLTKRKECMTVKEGAACFESGDHHGNQIISLTVLHTIFTREHNRIARALSRINPMWDEERVFWETRRILQAIHQHIIYNEWLPSLLGPQILKTFGLYPSSGYSTAYDPHVNPALSAEFSTAAMRFGHSVVDGRIMIPSPKMGGVYETISIPEVMFQPSRMRLRHFLDRLLIGLAAQPMQTVDPFVTEGLTRYMFHGGNPYGVDLAAINIQRGRDHGVRSYNHYRQLVGLPPYLEFQHFPPSAAQRLSLVYERPEDIDLWVGGLLEEPVEGGLLGPTFANIIADQFNRLKRGDRYFYEYGPDVNPGGFTPSQLEEIKKVTLSRLICDNNDGIELISQPPDAFLRADLPGNEPVPCDSSRIPSMDLNQFREI
;
A
#
# COMPACT_ATOMS: atom_id res chain seq x y z
N MET A 1 32.28 -45.29 -60.72
CA MET A 1 31.14 -45.24 -59.77
C MET A 1 31.71 -45.17 -58.36
N THR A 2 31.49 -44.08 -57.66
CA THR A 2 31.65 -43.99 -56.20
C THR A 2 30.25 -43.95 -55.60
N ALA A 3 30.05 -44.60 -54.45
CA ALA A 3 28.73 -44.67 -53.83
C ALA A 3 28.32 -43.27 -53.34
N LYS A 4 27.06 -42.87 -53.62
CA LYS A 4 26.46 -41.75 -52.89
C LYS A 4 26.29 -42.20 -51.43
N GLY A 5 26.78 -41.41 -50.49
CA GLY A 5 26.55 -41.65 -49.07
C GLY A 5 25.06 -41.66 -48.74
N ASN A 6 24.69 -42.27 -47.62
CA ASN A 6 23.32 -42.22 -47.14
C ASN A 6 22.94 -40.77 -46.82
N LYS A 7 22.02 -40.21 -47.60
CA LYS A 7 21.46 -38.89 -47.33
C LYS A 7 20.77 -38.88 -45.96
N VAL A 8 21.08 -37.89 -45.15
CA VAL A 8 20.46 -37.71 -43.83
C VAL A 8 19.42 -36.58 -43.92
N PRO A 9 18.16 -36.78 -43.49
CA PRO A 9 17.19 -35.69 -43.42
C PRO A 9 17.69 -34.57 -42.52
N PHE A 10 17.51 -33.31 -42.95
CA PHE A 10 18.10 -32.12 -42.30
C PHE A 10 17.88 -32.07 -40.79
N GLU A 11 16.67 -32.35 -40.31
CA GLU A 11 16.34 -32.30 -38.89
C GLU A 11 17.14 -33.34 -38.08
N LYS A 12 17.36 -34.53 -38.64
CA LYS A 12 18.19 -35.59 -38.02
C LYS A 12 19.67 -35.22 -38.01
N ALA A 13 20.18 -34.58 -39.07
CA ALA A 13 21.54 -34.07 -39.09
C ALA A 13 21.74 -32.96 -38.04
N LEU A 14 20.78 -32.02 -37.94
CA LEU A 14 20.82 -30.95 -36.94
C LEU A 14 20.74 -31.49 -35.50
N ASP A 15 19.90 -32.50 -35.23
CA ASP A 15 19.86 -33.16 -33.91
C ASP A 15 21.19 -33.88 -33.58
N MET A 16 21.90 -34.43 -34.57
CA MET A 16 23.25 -35.01 -34.41
C MET A 16 24.33 -33.96 -34.06
N THR A 17 24.09 -32.65 -34.25
CA THR A 17 25.01 -31.60 -33.74
C THR A 17 24.96 -31.41 -32.22
N GLY A 18 24.00 -32.06 -31.54
CA GLY A 18 23.81 -31.98 -30.10
C GLY A 18 23.33 -30.60 -29.63
N TYR A 19 23.20 -30.43 -28.31
CA TYR A 19 22.83 -29.17 -27.69
C TYR A 19 23.93 -28.70 -26.73
N GLY A 20 24.47 -27.50 -26.95
CA GLY A 20 25.60 -27.01 -26.16
C GLY A 20 25.83 -25.50 -26.27
N VAL A 21 27.10 -25.11 -26.18
CA VAL A 21 27.51 -23.69 -26.06
C VAL A 21 27.01 -22.84 -27.22
N TYR A 22 27.08 -23.35 -28.47
CA TYR A 22 26.63 -22.57 -29.63
C TYR A 22 25.12 -22.26 -29.55
N ASN A 23 24.29 -23.24 -29.17
CA ASN A 23 22.84 -23.03 -29.04
C ASN A 23 22.49 -22.00 -27.96
N LEU A 24 23.27 -21.92 -26.87
CA LEU A 24 23.08 -20.89 -25.85
C LEU A 24 23.57 -19.51 -26.33
N SER A 25 24.70 -19.45 -27.05
CA SER A 25 25.22 -18.20 -27.62
C SER A 25 24.29 -17.61 -28.69
N ILE A 26 23.76 -18.42 -29.61
CA ILE A 26 22.81 -17.94 -30.64
C ILE A 26 21.46 -17.54 -30.01
N PHE A 27 21.00 -18.24 -28.97
CA PHE A 27 19.83 -17.83 -28.17
C PHE A 27 20.03 -16.44 -27.53
N LEU A 28 21.17 -16.19 -26.89
CA LEU A 28 21.48 -14.89 -26.27
C LEU A 28 21.61 -13.78 -27.32
N LEU A 29 22.21 -14.06 -28.48
CA LEU A 29 22.30 -13.11 -29.59
C LEU A 29 20.91 -12.77 -30.15
N CYS A 30 20.07 -13.76 -30.47
CA CYS A 30 18.72 -13.53 -30.97
C CYS A 30 17.83 -12.81 -29.94
N SER A 31 18.07 -13.05 -28.64
CA SER A 31 17.44 -12.29 -27.55
C SER A 31 17.90 -10.83 -27.53
N SER A 32 19.20 -10.56 -27.73
CA SER A 32 19.76 -9.20 -27.84
C SER A 32 19.21 -8.42 -29.04
N ILE A 33 19.09 -9.06 -30.21
CA ILE A 33 18.51 -8.45 -31.42
C ILE A 33 17.05 -8.05 -31.17
N ILE A 34 16.26 -8.95 -30.57
CA ILE A 34 14.87 -8.68 -30.23
C ILE A 34 14.76 -7.57 -29.16
N LEU A 35 15.69 -7.52 -28.20
CA LEU A 35 15.75 -6.45 -27.19
C LEU A 35 16.05 -5.08 -27.81
N GLY A 36 17.06 -4.97 -28.70
CA GLY A 36 17.38 -3.73 -29.42
C GLY A 36 16.23 -3.27 -30.32
N MET A 37 15.58 -4.21 -31.00
CA MET A 37 14.36 -3.93 -31.76
C MET A 37 13.22 -3.43 -30.86
N THR A 38 13.00 -4.01 -29.68
CA THR A 38 12.03 -3.47 -28.70
C THR A 38 12.41 -2.04 -28.32
N PHE A 39 13.68 -1.80 -27.97
CA PHE A 39 14.15 -0.50 -27.48
C PHE A 39 13.94 0.60 -28.53
N GLU A 40 14.35 0.40 -29.77
CA GLU A 40 14.19 1.41 -30.82
C GLU A 40 12.71 1.68 -31.14
N ILE A 41 11.88 0.65 -31.25
CA ILE A 41 10.43 0.80 -31.58
C ILE A 41 9.68 1.55 -30.49
N PHE A 42 9.89 1.21 -29.21
CA PHE A 42 9.14 1.76 -28.09
C PHE A 42 9.83 2.94 -27.39
N SER A 43 11.04 3.32 -27.82
CA SER A 43 11.78 4.48 -27.26
C SER A 43 10.95 5.76 -27.27
N VAL A 44 10.19 6.00 -28.35
CA VAL A 44 9.35 7.20 -28.52
C VAL A 44 8.33 7.40 -27.40
N SER A 45 7.85 6.35 -26.73
CA SER A 45 6.90 6.47 -25.61
C SER A 45 7.51 7.17 -24.39
N TYR A 46 8.83 7.07 -24.19
CA TYR A 46 9.56 7.78 -23.14
C TYR A 46 10.11 9.12 -23.65
N LEU A 47 10.62 9.14 -24.89
CA LEU A 47 11.31 10.31 -25.45
C LEU A 47 10.35 11.43 -25.86
N VAL A 48 9.16 11.13 -26.39
CA VAL A 48 8.20 12.16 -26.84
C VAL A 48 7.68 13.00 -25.66
N PRO A 49 7.25 12.43 -24.51
CA PRO A 49 6.89 13.25 -23.34
C PRO A 49 8.08 14.00 -22.74
N ALA A 50 9.25 13.36 -22.63
CA ALA A 50 10.43 13.97 -21.99
C ALA A 50 11.06 15.11 -22.82
N SER A 51 11.01 15.04 -24.15
CA SER A 51 11.48 16.10 -25.05
C SER A 51 10.42 17.16 -25.36
N ALA A 52 9.17 16.99 -24.93
CA ALA A 52 8.02 17.78 -25.37
C ALA A 52 8.20 19.29 -25.18
N CYS A 53 8.76 19.69 -24.02
CA CYS A 53 8.99 21.08 -23.63
C CYS A 53 10.19 21.71 -24.36
N GLU A 54 11.30 20.98 -24.52
CA GLU A 54 12.50 21.46 -25.24
C GLU A 54 12.23 21.62 -26.74
N LEU A 55 11.47 20.69 -27.34
CA LEU A 55 11.19 20.68 -28.78
C LEU A 55 9.91 21.45 -29.17
N GLY A 56 9.25 22.12 -28.21
CA GLY A 56 8.09 23.00 -28.46
C GLY A 56 6.88 22.30 -29.08
N THR A 57 6.62 21.04 -28.71
CA THR A 57 5.65 20.19 -29.43
C THR A 57 4.21 20.31 -28.93
N SER A 58 3.26 20.42 -29.85
CA SER A 58 1.82 20.27 -29.55
C SER A 58 1.40 18.80 -29.47
N SER A 59 0.28 18.52 -28.80
CA SER A 59 -0.26 17.15 -28.62
C SER A 59 -0.52 16.41 -29.95
N LYS A 60 -0.85 17.15 -31.02
CA LYS A 60 -1.00 16.59 -32.39
C LYS A 60 0.34 16.16 -32.99
N GLN A 61 1.41 16.93 -32.77
CA GLN A 61 2.76 16.57 -33.20
C GLN A 61 3.30 15.39 -32.37
N GLN A 62 3.07 15.37 -31.07
CA GLN A 62 3.44 14.26 -30.18
C GLN A 62 2.78 12.94 -30.63
N GLY A 63 1.48 12.95 -30.94
CA GLY A 63 0.78 11.79 -31.50
C GLY A 63 1.35 11.32 -32.84
N LEU A 64 1.75 12.25 -33.72
CA LEU A 64 2.42 11.92 -34.98
C LEU A 64 3.80 11.30 -34.74
N MET A 65 4.64 11.90 -33.89
CA MET A 65 5.97 11.38 -33.52
C MET A 65 5.89 9.96 -32.96
N ALA A 66 4.85 9.66 -32.18
CA ALA A 66 4.63 8.33 -31.62
C ALA A 66 4.19 7.28 -32.65
N CYS A 67 3.53 7.68 -33.75
CA CYS A 67 3.16 6.77 -34.85
C CYS A 67 4.32 6.48 -35.82
N VAL A 68 5.30 7.39 -35.91
CA VAL A 68 6.38 7.35 -36.90
C VAL A 68 7.18 6.04 -36.94
N PRO A 69 7.56 5.41 -35.81
CA PRO A 69 8.27 4.13 -35.85
C PRO A 69 7.51 3.02 -36.60
N LEU A 70 6.19 2.96 -36.45
CA LEU A 70 5.38 1.95 -37.11
C LEU A 70 5.22 2.20 -38.61
N ILE A 71 5.18 3.48 -39.04
CA ILE A 71 5.15 3.85 -40.47
C ILE A 71 6.40 3.29 -41.18
N GLY A 72 7.59 3.52 -40.61
CA GLY A 72 8.85 3.04 -41.15
C GLY A 72 8.91 1.51 -41.25
N ILE A 73 8.34 0.83 -40.26
CA ILE A 73 8.25 -0.63 -40.20
C ILE A 73 7.33 -1.20 -41.28
N ILE A 74 6.12 -0.68 -41.43
CA ILE A 74 5.13 -1.20 -42.39
C ILE A 74 5.66 -1.00 -43.82
N ALA A 75 6.26 0.14 -44.10
CA ALA A 75 6.84 0.46 -45.41
C ALA A 75 8.01 -0.46 -45.83
N THR A 76 8.62 -1.19 -44.89
CA THR A 76 9.87 -1.96 -45.14
C THR A 76 9.80 -3.44 -44.78
N SER A 77 8.85 -3.90 -43.96
CA SER A 77 8.83 -5.28 -43.43
C SER A 77 8.87 -6.37 -44.52
N HIS A 78 8.12 -6.19 -45.61
CA HIS A 78 8.15 -7.09 -46.78
C HIS A 78 9.54 -7.14 -47.43
N PHE A 79 10.16 -5.98 -47.64
CA PHE A 79 11.48 -5.85 -48.27
C PHE A 79 12.59 -6.55 -47.44
N TRP A 80 12.57 -6.42 -46.11
CA TRP A 80 13.53 -7.14 -45.25
C TRP A 80 13.29 -8.65 -45.24
N GLY A 81 12.04 -9.11 -45.32
CA GLY A 81 11.71 -10.53 -45.52
C GLY A 81 12.28 -11.08 -46.84
N TYR A 82 12.01 -10.39 -47.96
CA TYR A 82 12.55 -10.71 -49.28
C TYR A 82 14.08 -10.77 -49.29
N LEU A 83 14.75 -9.80 -48.66
CA LEU A 83 16.20 -9.79 -48.59
C LEU A 83 16.75 -10.97 -47.79
N ALA A 84 16.11 -11.39 -46.69
CA ALA A 84 16.62 -12.50 -45.88
C ALA A 84 16.39 -13.88 -46.50
N ASP A 85 15.24 -14.08 -47.17
CA ASP A 85 14.98 -15.32 -47.92
C ASP A 85 15.80 -15.42 -49.22
N THR A 86 16.32 -14.30 -49.76
CA THR A 86 17.22 -14.31 -50.93
C THR A 86 18.72 -14.18 -50.61
N ARG A 87 19.13 -13.57 -49.49
CA ARG A 87 20.55 -13.22 -49.18
C ARG A 87 21.08 -13.77 -47.85
N GLY A 88 20.29 -14.52 -47.09
CA GLY A 88 20.66 -15.08 -45.78
C GLY A 88 20.19 -14.23 -44.60
N ARG A 89 19.99 -14.86 -43.44
CA ARG A 89 19.41 -14.23 -42.25
C ARG A 89 20.48 -13.40 -41.52
N ARG A 90 21.67 -13.98 -41.29
CA ARG A 90 22.80 -13.32 -40.59
C ARG A 90 23.25 -12.04 -41.29
N LYS A 91 23.46 -12.09 -42.61
CA LYS A 91 23.95 -10.92 -43.36
C LYS A 91 22.99 -9.73 -43.30
N ILE A 92 21.69 -10.01 -43.35
CA ILE A 92 20.65 -8.99 -43.33
C ILE A 92 20.43 -8.43 -41.91
N LEU A 93 20.57 -9.26 -40.87
CA LEU A 93 20.59 -8.83 -39.47
C LEU A 93 21.73 -7.84 -39.16
N ILE A 94 22.95 -8.07 -39.65
CA ILE A 94 24.09 -7.14 -39.49
C ILE A 94 23.74 -5.74 -40.03
N ILE A 95 23.21 -5.68 -41.26
CA ILE A 95 22.87 -4.42 -41.92
C ILE A 95 21.72 -3.71 -41.19
N SER A 96 20.68 -4.47 -40.82
CA SER A 96 19.52 -4.00 -40.05
C SER A 96 19.93 -3.34 -38.72
N MET A 97 20.71 -4.03 -37.89
CA MET A 97 21.14 -3.53 -36.58
C MET A 97 22.11 -2.34 -36.68
N THR A 98 23.00 -2.35 -37.68
CA THR A 98 23.98 -1.27 -37.88
C THR A 98 23.31 0.04 -38.30
N LEU A 99 22.38 -0.02 -39.26
CA LEU A 99 21.61 1.15 -39.70
C LEU A 99 20.76 1.73 -38.56
N SER A 100 20.16 0.84 -37.74
CA SER A 100 19.38 1.24 -36.58
C SER A 100 20.23 1.99 -35.55
N TYR A 101 21.36 1.41 -35.14
CA TYR A 101 22.25 2.05 -34.17
C TYR A 101 22.72 3.44 -34.61
N ILE A 102 23.06 3.61 -35.90
CA ILE A 102 23.48 4.91 -36.44
C ILE A 102 22.32 5.92 -36.40
N ALA A 103 21.13 5.53 -36.85
CA ALA A 103 19.97 6.41 -36.89
C ALA A 103 19.40 6.76 -35.50
N GLY A 104 19.36 5.79 -34.58
CA GLY A 104 18.97 5.99 -33.19
C GLY A 104 19.96 6.86 -32.41
N THR A 105 21.26 6.60 -32.55
CA THR A 105 22.31 7.47 -31.95
C THR A 105 22.24 8.90 -32.47
N ALA A 106 21.95 9.10 -33.77
CA ALA A 106 21.77 10.43 -34.34
C ALA A 106 20.51 11.14 -33.82
N ALA A 107 19.44 10.40 -33.48
CA ALA A 107 18.19 10.96 -32.98
C ALA A 107 18.38 11.74 -31.66
N ALA A 108 19.27 11.27 -30.78
CA ALA A 108 19.63 11.94 -29.52
C ALA A 108 20.18 13.38 -29.71
N PHE A 109 20.67 13.72 -30.91
CA PHE A 109 21.21 15.05 -31.26
C PHE A 109 20.21 15.92 -32.04
N SER A 110 18.93 15.52 -32.15
CA SER A 110 17.91 16.27 -32.88
C SER A 110 17.70 17.67 -32.31
N THR A 111 17.72 18.69 -33.17
CA THR A 111 17.47 20.10 -32.82
C THR A 111 15.97 20.47 -32.81
N ASN A 112 15.12 19.65 -33.44
CA ASN A 112 13.68 19.86 -33.51
C ASN A 112 12.94 18.52 -33.70
N TRP A 113 11.63 18.53 -33.47
CA TRP A 113 10.79 17.32 -33.51
C TRP A 113 10.70 16.65 -34.90
N ILE A 114 10.92 17.39 -36.00
CA ILE A 114 10.89 16.83 -37.36
C ILE A 114 12.16 16.00 -37.60
N VAL A 115 13.33 16.50 -37.19
CA VAL A 115 14.60 15.77 -37.24
C VAL A 115 14.54 14.51 -36.36
N LEU A 116 14.00 14.63 -35.14
CA LEU A 116 13.78 13.48 -34.25
C LEU A 116 12.88 12.42 -34.91
N SER A 117 11.77 12.85 -35.52
CA SER A 117 10.85 11.98 -36.25
C SER A 117 11.55 11.27 -37.41
N PHE A 118 12.27 12.01 -38.27
CA PHE A 118 12.92 11.43 -39.44
C PHE A 118 13.98 10.38 -39.07
N LEU A 119 14.76 10.64 -38.01
CA LEU A 119 15.79 9.71 -37.56
C LEU A 119 15.19 8.46 -36.88
N LYS A 120 14.11 8.60 -36.11
CA LYS A 120 13.37 7.44 -35.56
C LYS A 120 12.58 6.68 -36.65
N LEU A 121 12.12 7.34 -37.72
CA LEU A 121 11.59 6.67 -38.92
C LEU A 121 12.66 5.78 -39.57
N LEU A 122 13.88 6.29 -39.73
CA LEU A 122 14.98 5.56 -40.35
C LEU A 122 15.44 4.38 -39.48
N SER A 123 15.59 4.58 -38.16
CA SER A 123 15.95 3.50 -37.23
C SER A 123 14.90 2.38 -37.23
N SER A 124 13.63 2.71 -37.01
CA SER A 124 12.54 1.73 -36.99
C SER A 124 12.36 0.99 -38.32
N ALA A 125 12.50 1.68 -39.46
CA ALA A 125 12.47 1.09 -40.80
C ALA A 125 13.62 0.09 -41.02
N SER A 126 14.75 0.24 -40.33
CA SER A 126 15.86 -0.71 -40.45
C SER A 126 15.70 -1.96 -39.57
N VAL A 127 15.08 -1.88 -38.39
CA VAL A 127 14.83 -3.05 -37.51
C VAL A 127 13.59 -3.86 -37.86
N SER A 128 12.82 -3.47 -38.87
CA SER A 128 11.45 -3.95 -39.07
C SER A 128 11.32 -5.47 -39.24
N GLY A 129 12.27 -6.11 -39.93
CA GLY A 129 12.36 -7.56 -40.07
C GLY A 129 13.07 -8.30 -38.92
N ALA A 130 13.79 -7.59 -38.03
CA ALA A 130 14.80 -8.19 -37.14
C ALA A 130 14.27 -9.30 -36.22
N PHE A 131 13.03 -9.18 -35.75
CA PHE A 131 12.34 -10.23 -34.98
C PHE A 131 12.20 -11.53 -35.77
N ALA A 132 11.65 -11.47 -36.99
CA ALA A 132 11.43 -12.64 -37.84
C ALA A 132 12.75 -13.34 -38.20
N LEU A 133 13.79 -12.55 -38.47
CA LEU A 133 15.12 -13.07 -38.82
C LEU A 133 15.82 -13.71 -37.61
N SER A 134 15.63 -13.16 -36.41
CA SER A 134 16.17 -13.72 -35.16
C SER A 134 15.53 -15.05 -34.82
N VAL A 135 14.20 -15.13 -34.87
CA VAL A 135 13.47 -16.36 -34.54
C VAL A 135 13.73 -17.46 -35.58
N THR A 136 13.75 -17.13 -36.89
CA THR A 136 14.07 -18.11 -37.94
C THR A 136 15.51 -18.62 -37.80
N LEU A 137 16.51 -17.73 -37.69
CA LEU A 137 17.92 -18.12 -37.50
C LEU A 137 18.11 -19.02 -36.27
N LEU A 138 17.51 -18.67 -35.13
CA LEU A 138 17.53 -19.50 -33.92
C LEU A 138 16.91 -20.88 -34.16
N SER A 139 15.72 -20.94 -34.77
CA SER A 139 15.01 -22.21 -35.02
C SER A 139 15.77 -23.13 -35.97
N GLU A 140 16.36 -22.57 -37.03
CA GLU A 140 17.10 -23.27 -38.08
C GLU A 140 18.51 -23.71 -37.62
N CYS A 141 18.99 -23.22 -36.46
CA CYS A 141 20.24 -23.63 -35.82
C CYS A 141 20.06 -24.50 -34.56
N THR A 142 18.83 -24.87 -34.19
CA THR A 142 18.53 -25.55 -32.91
C THR A 142 17.89 -26.93 -33.10
N PRO A 143 18.41 -27.98 -32.43
CA PRO A 143 17.79 -29.31 -32.36
C PRO A 143 16.30 -29.30 -31.99
N VAL A 144 15.52 -30.19 -32.58
CA VAL A 144 14.05 -30.24 -32.49
C VAL A 144 13.60 -30.30 -31.03
N ALA A 145 14.26 -31.13 -30.22
CA ALA A 145 13.95 -31.36 -28.80
C ALA A 145 14.13 -30.13 -27.87
N LYS A 146 14.71 -29.02 -28.36
CA LYS A 146 14.84 -27.74 -27.61
C LYS A 146 14.33 -26.50 -28.36
N ARG A 147 14.03 -26.64 -29.67
CA ARG A 147 13.64 -25.54 -30.57
C ARG A 147 12.50 -24.69 -30.02
N SER A 148 11.33 -25.29 -29.77
CA SER A 148 10.13 -24.54 -29.36
C SER A 148 10.31 -23.84 -28.01
N SER A 149 11.04 -24.44 -27.06
CA SER A 149 11.34 -23.82 -25.76
C SER A 149 12.23 -22.59 -25.90
N LEU A 150 13.28 -22.65 -26.73
CA LEU A 150 14.16 -21.49 -26.96
C LEU A 150 13.47 -20.40 -27.80
N VAL A 151 12.65 -20.77 -28.79
CA VAL A 151 11.84 -19.81 -29.56
C VAL A 151 10.85 -19.08 -28.63
N LEU A 152 10.14 -19.80 -27.76
CA LEU A 152 9.23 -19.20 -26.78
C LEU A 152 9.97 -18.29 -25.78
N LEU A 153 11.14 -18.70 -25.29
CA LEU A 153 11.94 -17.90 -24.37
C LEU A 153 12.48 -16.62 -25.04
N THR A 154 12.96 -16.71 -26.28
CA THR A 154 13.50 -15.55 -27.04
C THR A 154 12.38 -14.57 -27.40
N THR A 155 11.20 -15.06 -27.79
CA THR A 155 10.04 -14.20 -28.03
C THR A 155 9.50 -13.57 -26.75
N SER A 156 9.68 -14.23 -25.58
CA SER A 156 9.40 -13.63 -24.26
C SER A 156 10.34 -12.47 -23.90
N VAL A 157 11.56 -12.43 -24.45
CA VAL A 157 12.48 -11.27 -24.27
C VAL A 157 11.94 -10.00 -24.94
N HIS A 158 11.10 -10.10 -25.97
CA HIS A 158 10.40 -8.94 -26.55
C HIS A 158 9.55 -8.20 -25.51
N LEU A 159 8.80 -8.96 -24.71
CA LEU A 159 7.96 -8.47 -23.61
C LEU A 159 8.80 -8.02 -22.42
N ALA A 160 9.75 -8.83 -21.96
CA ALA A 160 10.62 -8.48 -20.84
C ALA A 160 11.40 -7.18 -21.12
N GLY A 161 11.82 -6.96 -22.37
CA GLY A 161 12.51 -5.75 -22.81
C GLY A 161 11.75 -4.46 -22.52
N MET A 162 10.41 -4.44 -22.65
CA MET A 162 9.59 -3.27 -22.32
C MET A 162 9.70 -2.90 -20.83
N GLY A 163 9.77 -3.91 -19.95
CA GLY A 163 10.02 -3.71 -18.52
C GLY A 163 11.44 -3.24 -18.23
N VAL A 164 12.45 -3.77 -18.94
CA VAL A 164 13.84 -3.32 -18.81
C VAL A 164 13.99 -1.85 -19.24
N MET A 165 13.28 -1.39 -20.27
CA MET A 165 13.25 0.03 -20.64
C MET A 165 12.75 0.92 -19.50
N ALA A 166 11.68 0.51 -18.80
CA ALA A 166 11.16 1.26 -17.66
C ALA A 166 12.17 1.30 -16.49
N VAL A 167 12.80 0.16 -16.18
CA VAL A 167 13.85 0.07 -15.14
C VAL A 167 15.07 0.94 -15.47
N ILE A 168 15.43 1.09 -16.74
CA ILE A 168 16.49 2.01 -17.20
C ILE A 168 16.04 3.47 -17.14
N ALA A 169 14.79 3.76 -17.51
CA ALA A 169 14.26 5.14 -17.52
C ALA A 169 14.09 5.73 -16.11
N LEU A 170 13.70 4.92 -15.13
CA LEU A 170 13.44 5.34 -13.74
C LEU A 170 14.61 6.09 -13.07
N PRO A 171 15.88 5.62 -13.09
CA PRO A 171 17.01 6.38 -12.55
C PRO A 171 17.56 7.45 -13.52
N VAL A 172 17.36 7.31 -14.84
CA VAL A 172 17.96 8.21 -15.84
C VAL A 172 17.16 9.50 -16.03
N LEU A 173 15.83 9.44 -16.15
CA LEU A 173 15.00 10.63 -16.41
C LEU A 173 15.04 11.68 -15.30
N PRO A 174 15.04 11.33 -13.99
CA PRO A 174 15.11 12.32 -12.90
C PRO A 174 16.46 13.04 -12.73
N LEU A 175 17.48 12.70 -13.53
CA LEU A 175 18.80 13.35 -13.46
C LEU A 175 18.71 14.82 -13.89
N LYS A 176 18.91 15.74 -12.94
CA LYS A 176 18.66 17.18 -13.09
C LYS A 176 19.77 17.97 -13.82
N PHE A 177 20.56 17.33 -14.68
CA PHE A 177 21.63 18.01 -15.43
C PHE A 177 21.13 18.53 -16.79
N ALA A 178 21.67 19.67 -17.23
CA ALA A 178 21.53 20.16 -18.58
C ALA A 178 22.79 20.94 -18.97
N TYR A 179 23.49 20.50 -20.03
CA TYR A 179 24.68 21.15 -20.56
C TYR A 179 24.38 21.76 -21.93
N TYR A 180 24.53 23.07 -22.09
CA TYR A 180 24.28 23.73 -23.37
C TYR A 180 25.44 23.50 -24.35
N TRP A 181 25.14 23.09 -25.59
CA TRP A 181 26.13 22.88 -26.64
C TRP A 181 25.98 23.93 -27.75
N PRO A 182 26.79 25.01 -27.77
CA PRO A 182 26.56 26.16 -28.64
C PRO A 182 26.61 25.88 -30.14
N THR A 183 27.49 24.99 -30.61
CA THR A 183 27.71 24.74 -32.06
C THR A 183 26.56 24.03 -32.76
N ILE A 184 25.66 23.38 -32.00
CA ILE A 184 24.47 22.68 -32.52
C ILE A 184 23.16 23.18 -31.89
N GLY A 185 23.23 24.09 -30.91
CA GLY A 185 22.08 24.79 -30.35
C GLY A 185 21.17 23.96 -29.44
N ILE A 186 21.64 22.83 -28.88
CA ILE A 186 20.84 21.94 -28.02
C ILE A 186 21.26 22.01 -26.55
N TYR A 187 20.37 21.57 -25.65
CA TYR A 187 20.73 21.22 -24.28
C TYR A 187 20.89 19.70 -24.17
N PHE A 188 22.08 19.25 -23.76
CA PHE A 188 22.36 17.84 -23.50
C PHE A 188 21.93 17.49 -22.06
N ASN A 189 20.93 16.62 -21.94
CA ASN A 189 20.15 16.37 -20.72
C ASN A 189 19.72 14.89 -20.62
N SER A 190 18.90 14.56 -19.61
CA SER A 190 18.53 13.17 -19.29
C SER A 190 17.81 12.41 -20.40
N TRP A 191 16.93 13.04 -21.19
CA TRP A 191 16.20 12.33 -22.27
C TRP A 191 17.12 11.97 -23.43
N ARG A 192 18.09 12.81 -23.77
CA ARG A 192 19.09 12.53 -24.82
C ARG A 192 20.04 11.40 -24.39
N VAL A 193 20.41 11.35 -23.12
CA VAL A 193 21.16 10.21 -22.55
C VAL A 193 20.34 8.92 -22.57
N LEU A 194 19.03 8.98 -22.29
CA LEU A 194 18.16 7.81 -22.38
C LEU A 194 18.08 7.25 -23.81
N ASP A 195 17.99 8.11 -24.83
CA ASP A 195 17.97 7.68 -26.25
C ASP A 195 19.28 6.99 -26.64
N LEU A 196 20.43 7.54 -26.24
CA LEU A 196 21.74 6.91 -26.44
C LEU A 196 21.83 5.54 -25.76
N ILE A 197 21.32 5.38 -24.53
CA ILE A 197 21.28 4.09 -23.83
C ILE A 197 20.37 3.10 -24.57
N PHE A 198 19.23 3.55 -25.09
CA PHE A 198 18.31 2.70 -25.85
C PHE A 198 18.88 2.23 -27.20
N ALA A 199 19.82 2.95 -27.81
CA ALA A 199 20.50 2.53 -29.03
C ALA A 199 21.58 1.42 -28.80
N VAL A 200 22.11 1.27 -27.58
CA VAL A 200 23.23 0.36 -27.27
C VAL A 200 22.99 -1.11 -27.67
N PRO A 201 21.82 -1.73 -27.40
CA PRO A 201 21.62 -3.14 -27.75
C PRO A 201 21.63 -3.40 -29.26
N CYS A 202 21.31 -2.41 -30.11
CA CYS A 202 21.49 -2.54 -31.56
C CYS A 202 22.97 -2.62 -31.95
N ALA A 203 23.86 -1.84 -31.33
CA ALA A 203 25.31 -1.95 -31.54
C ALA A 203 25.86 -3.32 -31.11
N VAL A 204 25.51 -3.77 -29.90
CA VAL A 204 25.91 -5.08 -29.36
C VAL A 204 25.43 -6.22 -30.28
N SER A 205 24.20 -6.12 -30.77
CA SER A 205 23.60 -7.11 -31.67
C SER A 205 24.25 -7.12 -33.05
N ALA A 206 24.58 -5.95 -33.62
CA ALA A 206 25.30 -5.85 -34.88
C ALA A 206 26.67 -6.55 -34.81
N ILE A 207 27.43 -6.29 -33.72
CA ILE A 207 28.72 -6.93 -33.46
C ILE A 207 28.56 -8.44 -33.27
N GLY A 208 27.59 -8.88 -32.46
CA GLY A 208 27.34 -10.30 -32.20
C GLY A 208 26.98 -11.10 -33.45
N CYS A 209 26.24 -10.51 -34.41
CA CYS A 209 25.91 -11.15 -35.68
C CYS A 209 27.14 -11.43 -36.57
N TYR A 210 28.28 -10.74 -36.40
CA TYR A 210 29.52 -11.14 -37.06
C TYR A 210 30.07 -12.47 -36.52
N CYS A 211 29.79 -12.84 -35.27
CA CYS A 211 30.30 -14.05 -34.62
C CYS A 211 29.40 -15.29 -34.80
N ALA A 212 28.17 -15.12 -35.28
CA ALA A 212 27.26 -16.23 -35.57
C ALA A 212 27.57 -16.94 -36.90
N PHE A 213 27.10 -18.18 -37.06
CA PHE A 213 26.99 -18.79 -38.39
C PHE A 213 25.73 -18.30 -39.13
N GLU A 214 25.67 -18.52 -40.44
CA GLU A 214 24.44 -18.37 -41.21
C GLU A 214 23.57 -19.64 -41.04
N SER A 215 22.27 -19.54 -41.28
CA SER A 215 21.36 -20.70 -41.17
C SER A 215 21.79 -21.86 -42.08
N PRO A 216 22.06 -23.08 -41.55
CA PRO A 216 22.39 -24.23 -42.39
C PRO A 216 21.17 -24.66 -43.23
N LYS A 217 19.94 -24.46 -42.74
CA LYS A 217 18.72 -24.76 -43.51
C LYS A 217 18.55 -23.83 -44.71
N TYR A 218 18.92 -22.55 -44.57
CA TYR A 218 18.99 -21.62 -45.70
C TYR A 218 20.06 -22.04 -46.70
N LEU A 219 21.25 -22.45 -46.25
CA LEU A 219 22.35 -22.84 -47.15
C LEU A 219 21.99 -24.06 -48.01
N VAL A 220 21.38 -25.12 -47.45
CA VAL A 220 20.82 -26.23 -48.25
C VAL A 220 19.75 -25.74 -49.23
N THR A 221 18.80 -24.93 -48.76
CA THR A 221 17.72 -24.34 -49.61
C THR A 221 18.27 -23.48 -50.76
N ALA A 222 19.44 -22.86 -50.58
CA ALA A 222 20.13 -22.05 -51.58
C ALA A 222 21.05 -22.87 -52.52
N GLY A 223 21.08 -24.20 -52.40
CA GLY A 223 21.94 -25.08 -53.19
C GLY A 223 23.41 -25.09 -52.76
N ARG A 224 23.73 -24.65 -51.53
CA ARG A 224 25.08 -24.53 -50.97
C ARG A 224 25.29 -25.60 -49.89
N GLU A 225 25.13 -26.86 -50.28
CA GLU A 225 25.17 -28.02 -49.36
C GLU A 225 26.50 -28.15 -48.61
N GLU A 226 27.63 -27.91 -49.29
CA GLU A 226 28.97 -27.97 -48.69
C GLU A 226 29.12 -26.96 -47.53
N GLU A 227 28.70 -25.71 -47.71
CA GLU A 227 28.71 -24.69 -46.64
C GLU A 227 27.74 -25.02 -45.51
N ALA A 228 26.61 -25.69 -45.80
CA ALA A 228 25.69 -26.15 -44.77
C ALA A 228 26.32 -27.25 -43.90
N LEU A 229 27.09 -28.16 -44.51
CA LEU A 229 27.85 -29.20 -43.81
C LEU A 229 28.98 -28.60 -42.97
N GLU A 230 29.71 -27.58 -43.46
CA GLU A 230 30.69 -26.84 -42.67
C GLU A 230 30.05 -26.17 -41.44
N VAL A 231 28.90 -25.51 -41.60
CA VAL A 231 28.17 -24.91 -40.47
C VAL A 231 27.72 -25.97 -39.46
N LEU A 232 27.17 -27.10 -39.91
CA LEU A 232 26.76 -28.20 -39.02
C LEU A 232 27.97 -28.80 -38.26
N LYS A 233 29.11 -29.00 -38.94
CA LYS A 233 30.38 -29.44 -38.31
C LYS A 233 30.89 -28.41 -37.30
N GLY A 234 30.75 -27.10 -37.58
CA GLY A 234 31.06 -26.02 -36.65
C GLY A 234 30.20 -26.04 -35.39
N ILE A 235 28.87 -26.20 -35.54
CA ILE A 235 27.92 -26.31 -34.41
C ILE A 235 28.25 -27.55 -33.56
N TYR A 236 28.43 -28.71 -34.19
CA TYR A 236 28.82 -29.95 -33.51
C TYR A 236 30.13 -29.78 -32.71
N THR A 237 31.16 -29.18 -33.32
CA THR A 237 32.46 -28.91 -32.67
C THR A 237 32.31 -28.00 -31.45
N MET A 238 31.54 -26.91 -31.57
CA MET A 238 31.30 -25.98 -30.45
C MET A 238 30.43 -26.56 -29.33
N ASN A 239 29.51 -27.47 -29.66
CA ASN A 239 28.62 -28.10 -28.70
C ASN A 239 29.28 -29.27 -27.95
N THR A 240 29.97 -30.15 -28.66
CA THR A 240 30.53 -31.40 -28.11
C THR A 240 31.99 -31.28 -27.68
N ARG A 241 32.75 -30.32 -28.22
CA ARG A 241 34.21 -30.19 -28.15
C ARG A 241 35.01 -31.32 -28.84
N ASN A 242 34.35 -32.17 -29.63
CA ASN A 242 35.01 -33.16 -30.48
C ASN A 242 35.50 -32.53 -31.81
N SER A 243 36.38 -33.21 -32.56
CA SER A 243 36.81 -32.73 -33.89
C SER A 243 35.66 -32.74 -34.90
N SER A 244 35.70 -31.81 -35.85
CA SER A 244 34.82 -31.74 -37.04
C SER A 244 34.76 -33.04 -37.83
N ASP A 245 35.83 -33.84 -37.77
CA ASP A 245 35.99 -35.10 -38.52
C ASP A 245 35.23 -36.27 -37.88
N SER A 246 34.74 -36.09 -36.64
CA SER A 246 33.91 -37.08 -35.93
C SER A 246 32.40 -36.89 -36.11
N TYR A 247 31.99 -36.01 -37.03
CA TYR A 247 30.59 -35.76 -37.37
C TYR A 247 30.19 -36.59 -38.60
N GLU A 248 29.44 -37.67 -38.36
CA GLU A 248 29.14 -38.77 -39.31
C GLU A 248 28.17 -38.43 -40.47
N VAL A 249 28.02 -37.16 -40.85
CA VAL A 249 27.06 -36.74 -41.90
C VAL A 249 27.79 -36.09 -43.09
N ASP A 250 27.73 -36.77 -44.23
CA ASP A 250 28.38 -36.37 -45.49
C ASP A 250 27.43 -35.77 -46.54
N SER A 251 26.10 -35.86 -46.36
CA SER A 251 25.10 -35.25 -47.25
C SER A 251 23.75 -35.08 -46.58
N VAL A 252 22.99 -34.04 -46.97
CA VAL A 252 21.78 -33.59 -46.26
C VAL A 252 20.63 -33.31 -47.24
N GLU A 253 19.44 -33.82 -46.92
CA GLU A 253 18.22 -33.67 -47.72
C GLU A 253 17.10 -32.93 -46.97
N LEU A 254 16.22 -32.26 -47.71
CA LEU A 254 15.01 -31.60 -47.20
C LEU A 254 13.78 -32.37 -47.71
N ASP A 255 12.79 -32.59 -46.85
CA ASP A 255 11.61 -33.42 -47.13
C ASP A 255 10.53 -32.73 -48.02
N GLU A 256 10.82 -31.56 -48.60
CA GLU A 256 9.87 -30.76 -49.39
C GLU A 256 10.36 -30.53 -50.83
N GLU A 257 9.50 -30.76 -51.84
CA GLU A 257 9.81 -30.46 -53.24
C GLU A 257 9.99 -28.95 -53.48
N SER A 258 11.24 -28.48 -53.55
CA SER A 258 11.56 -27.08 -53.84
C SER A 258 11.25 -26.72 -55.29
N SER A 259 10.06 -26.16 -55.56
CA SER A 259 9.64 -25.75 -56.91
C SER A 259 10.50 -24.58 -57.44
N SER A 260 11.56 -24.90 -58.19
CA SER A 260 12.47 -23.91 -58.77
C SER A 260 11.88 -23.23 -60.01
N SER A 261 11.48 -21.95 -59.91
CA SER A 261 11.11 -21.14 -61.08
C SER A 261 11.95 -19.86 -61.19
N LEU A 262 12.78 -19.77 -62.24
CA LEU A 262 13.58 -18.57 -62.53
C LEU A 262 12.68 -17.44 -63.07
N HIS A 263 12.19 -16.58 -62.19
CA HIS A 263 11.45 -15.37 -62.59
C HIS A 263 12.41 -14.20 -62.87
N LYS A 264 12.45 -13.76 -64.14
CA LYS A 264 13.27 -12.64 -64.58
C LYS A 264 12.62 -11.29 -64.20
N GLY A 265 13.23 -10.59 -63.24
CA GLY A 265 12.88 -9.22 -62.85
C GLY A 265 12.56 -9.09 -61.37
N PHE A 266 12.95 -7.96 -60.76
CA PHE A 266 12.81 -7.68 -59.31
C PHE A 266 11.37 -7.88 -58.81
N TRP A 267 10.41 -7.22 -59.45
CA TRP A 267 8.98 -7.37 -59.13
C TRP A 267 8.44 -8.79 -59.38
N GLY A 268 8.97 -9.50 -60.38
CA GLY A 268 8.61 -10.88 -60.67
C GLY A 268 9.12 -11.87 -59.61
N SER A 269 10.32 -11.64 -59.06
CA SER A 269 10.88 -12.42 -57.94
C SER A 269 10.11 -12.18 -56.64
N ILE A 270 9.78 -10.92 -56.34
CA ILE A 270 8.89 -10.54 -55.23
C ILE A 270 7.50 -11.22 -55.35
N ALA A 271 6.90 -11.19 -56.54
CA ALA A 271 5.63 -11.86 -56.79
C ALA A 271 5.75 -13.39 -56.63
N ALA A 272 6.83 -14.01 -57.09
CA ALA A 272 7.07 -15.44 -56.98
C ALA A 272 7.20 -15.93 -55.53
N GLN A 273 7.76 -15.12 -54.61
CA GLN A 273 7.80 -15.44 -53.17
C GLN A 273 6.50 -15.12 -52.43
N THR A 274 5.76 -14.10 -52.86
CA THR A 274 4.53 -13.66 -52.17
C THR A 274 3.30 -14.50 -52.59
N LEU A 275 3.21 -14.91 -53.86
CA LEU A 275 2.05 -15.59 -54.42
C LEU A 275 1.77 -17.02 -53.85
N PRO A 276 2.76 -17.84 -53.45
CA PRO A 276 2.52 -19.14 -52.81
C PRO A 276 1.73 -19.03 -51.50
N MET A 277 1.99 -17.98 -50.69
CA MET A 277 1.21 -17.71 -49.47
C MET A 277 -0.26 -17.39 -49.75
N LEU A 278 -0.58 -16.95 -50.98
CA LEU A 278 -1.91 -16.57 -51.42
C LEU A 278 -2.63 -17.69 -52.21
N LYS A 279 -2.09 -18.92 -52.18
CA LYS A 279 -2.66 -20.11 -52.82
C LYS A 279 -2.87 -21.24 -51.81
N ALA A 280 -3.83 -22.12 -52.08
CA ALA A 280 -4.01 -23.33 -51.28
C ALA A 280 -2.77 -24.26 -51.39
N PRO A 281 -2.36 -24.96 -50.32
CA PRO A 281 -2.99 -25.02 -49.00
C PRO A 281 -2.68 -23.82 -48.08
N LEU A 282 -1.56 -23.11 -48.31
CA LEU A 282 -1.03 -22.10 -47.38
C LEU A 282 -1.98 -20.92 -47.14
N LEU A 283 -2.82 -20.54 -48.12
CA LEU A 283 -3.78 -19.44 -48.03
C LEU A 283 -4.66 -19.46 -46.76
N LYS A 284 -5.14 -20.64 -46.32
CA LYS A 284 -5.93 -20.73 -45.08
C LYS A 284 -5.10 -20.29 -43.87
N ASN A 285 -3.85 -20.73 -43.81
CA ASN A 285 -2.94 -20.43 -42.70
C ASN A 285 -2.48 -18.96 -42.75
N THR A 286 -2.27 -18.40 -43.95
CA THR A 286 -1.99 -16.97 -44.16
C THR A 286 -3.14 -16.08 -43.68
N ILE A 287 -4.39 -16.41 -44.03
CA ILE A 287 -5.57 -15.64 -43.59
C ILE A 287 -5.77 -15.77 -42.07
N LEU A 288 -5.64 -16.98 -41.52
CA LEU A 288 -5.74 -17.23 -40.07
C LEU A 288 -4.69 -16.42 -39.29
N LEU A 289 -3.42 -16.51 -39.66
CA LEU A 289 -2.35 -15.79 -38.96
C LEU A 289 -2.42 -14.28 -39.18
N ALA A 290 -2.71 -13.80 -40.39
CA ALA A 290 -2.86 -12.36 -40.63
C ALA A 290 -4.02 -11.76 -39.81
N SER A 291 -5.17 -12.45 -39.71
CA SER A 291 -6.31 -11.97 -38.93
C SER A 291 -6.04 -12.01 -37.41
N LEU A 292 -5.41 -13.07 -36.89
CA LEU A 292 -4.97 -13.14 -35.49
C LEU A 292 -3.92 -12.06 -35.14
N PHE A 293 -2.96 -11.79 -36.03
CA PHE A 293 -2.01 -10.68 -35.84
C PHE A 293 -2.68 -9.31 -35.96
N VAL A 294 -3.67 -9.10 -36.84
CA VAL A 294 -4.46 -7.86 -36.91
C VAL A 294 -5.17 -7.58 -35.60
N VAL A 295 -5.80 -8.59 -35.00
CA VAL A 295 -6.43 -8.50 -33.67
C VAL A 295 -5.39 -8.19 -32.60
N CYS A 296 -4.29 -8.94 -32.52
CA CYS A 296 -3.29 -8.70 -31.47
C CYS A 296 -2.64 -7.31 -31.60
N TYR A 297 -2.26 -6.86 -32.79
CA TYR A 297 -1.57 -5.59 -32.98
C TYR A 297 -2.48 -4.37 -32.73
N ILE A 298 -3.75 -4.40 -33.19
CA ILE A 298 -4.70 -3.29 -32.96
C ILE A 298 -5.05 -3.14 -31.48
N CYS A 299 -5.25 -4.25 -30.77
CA CYS A 299 -5.57 -4.26 -29.34
C CYS A 299 -4.37 -3.92 -28.45
N MET A 300 -3.12 -4.25 -28.85
CA MET A 300 -1.95 -4.15 -27.97
C MET A 300 -1.19 -2.82 -28.13
N ASN A 301 -0.83 -2.43 -29.36
CA ASN A 301 0.19 -1.38 -29.55
C ASN A 301 -0.37 0.03 -29.29
N GLY A 302 -1.67 0.24 -29.50
CA GLY A 302 -2.34 1.50 -29.17
C GLY A 302 -2.26 1.85 -27.68
N PHE A 303 -2.54 0.89 -26.80
CA PHE A 303 -2.43 1.11 -25.35
C PHE A 303 -0.98 1.27 -24.89
N PHE A 304 -0.02 0.55 -25.48
CA PHE A 304 1.40 0.72 -25.13
C PHE A 304 1.94 2.11 -25.42
N VAL A 305 1.64 2.66 -26.61
CA VAL A 305 2.14 3.98 -27.01
C VAL A 305 1.69 5.07 -26.02
N TRP A 306 0.44 4.99 -25.56
CA TRP A 306 -0.15 5.94 -24.60
C TRP A 306 -0.03 5.50 -23.13
N LEU A 307 0.61 4.35 -22.83
CA LEU A 307 0.72 3.82 -21.47
C LEU A 307 1.38 4.81 -20.50
N PRO A 308 2.45 5.55 -20.84
CA PRO A 308 3.01 6.57 -19.94
C PRO A 308 2.04 7.71 -19.64
N PHE A 309 1.14 8.06 -20.57
CA PHE A 309 0.11 9.08 -20.35
C PHE A 309 -1.01 8.56 -19.42
N ILE A 310 -1.48 7.33 -19.66
CA ILE A 310 -2.49 6.65 -18.82
C ILE A 310 -1.95 6.46 -17.39
N VAL A 311 -0.71 5.99 -17.26
CA VAL A 311 -0.03 5.83 -15.95
C VAL A 311 0.24 7.18 -15.29
N ASN A 312 0.58 8.24 -16.03
CA ASN A 312 0.77 9.57 -15.44
C ASN A 312 -0.56 10.16 -14.92
N ALA A 313 -1.66 10.05 -15.67
CA ALA A 313 -2.98 10.48 -15.19
C ALA A 313 -3.39 9.69 -13.92
N PHE A 314 -3.23 8.37 -13.95
CA PHE A 314 -3.43 7.47 -12.80
C PHE A 314 -2.57 7.89 -11.59
N MET A 315 -1.27 8.11 -11.77
CA MET A 315 -0.37 8.54 -10.68
C MET A 315 -0.72 9.92 -10.14
N ILE A 316 -1.18 10.86 -10.98
CA ILE A 316 -1.66 12.18 -10.55
C ILE A 316 -2.95 12.05 -9.72
N SER A 317 -3.88 11.15 -10.09
CA SER A 317 -5.09 10.89 -9.29
C SER A 317 -4.78 10.18 -7.97
N VAL A 318 -3.85 9.22 -7.97
CA VAL A 318 -3.40 8.50 -6.76
C VAL A 318 -2.67 9.44 -5.78
N VAL A 319 -1.71 10.23 -6.26
CA VAL A 319 -1.02 11.27 -5.46
C VAL A 319 -1.98 12.42 -5.07
N GLY A 320 -3.00 12.67 -5.90
CA GLY A 320 -4.09 13.61 -5.63
C GLY A 320 -5.20 13.09 -4.72
N GLY A 321 -5.07 11.86 -4.19
CA GLY A 321 -5.97 11.29 -3.19
C GLY A 321 -7.36 10.87 -3.67
N GLU A 322 -7.62 10.77 -4.98
CA GLU A 322 -8.93 10.35 -5.50
C GLU A 322 -8.98 8.84 -5.73
N ARG A 323 -9.81 8.17 -4.93
CA ARG A 323 -9.78 6.71 -4.74
C ARG A 323 -10.86 5.95 -5.52
N HIS A 324 -11.83 6.69 -6.06
CA HIS A 324 -13.02 6.20 -6.76
C HIS A 324 -13.19 6.88 -8.12
N LEU A 325 -12.25 6.61 -9.03
CA LEU A 325 -12.28 7.07 -10.42
C LEU A 325 -11.96 5.87 -11.33
N THR A 326 -12.79 5.62 -12.33
CA THR A 326 -12.44 4.74 -13.45
C THR A 326 -11.27 5.33 -14.26
N ILE A 327 -10.63 4.52 -15.12
CA ILE A 327 -9.51 5.03 -15.94
C ILE A 327 -9.96 6.19 -16.84
N CYS A 328 -11.19 6.16 -17.40
CA CYS A 328 -11.68 7.32 -18.14
C CYS A 328 -12.09 8.51 -17.27
N GLU A 329 -12.46 8.34 -16.00
CA GLU A 329 -12.68 9.49 -15.11
C GLU A 329 -11.35 10.16 -14.71
N MET A 330 -10.30 9.38 -14.41
CA MET A 330 -8.95 9.91 -14.19
C MET A 330 -8.42 10.66 -15.43
N ILE A 331 -8.64 10.13 -16.63
CA ILE A 331 -8.30 10.82 -17.89
C ILE A 331 -9.20 12.04 -18.12
N ARG A 332 -10.50 11.98 -17.77
CA ARG A 332 -11.45 13.09 -17.95
C ARG A 332 -11.19 14.29 -17.06
N MET A 333 -10.67 14.08 -15.85
CA MET A 333 -10.17 15.18 -15.01
C MET A 333 -9.05 15.99 -15.68
N THR A 334 -8.45 15.46 -16.76
CA THR A 334 -7.56 16.20 -17.67
C THR A 334 -8.17 16.58 -19.04
N ALA A 335 -9.30 15.99 -19.49
CA ALA A 335 -10.06 16.38 -20.70
C ALA A 335 -11.49 15.77 -20.81
N ASN A 336 -12.56 16.57 -20.98
CA ASN A 336 -13.97 16.11 -21.00
C ASN A 336 -14.37 15.11 -22.14
N SER A 337 -15.35 14.19 -21.85
CA SER A 337 -16.25 13.37 -22.76
C SER A 337 -16.04 11.82 -22.92
N THR A 338 -16.92 11.09 -23.67
CA THR A 338 -17.78 9.94 -23.19
C THR A 338 -17.41 8.41 -23.39
N VAL A 339 -18.26 7.49 -23.93
CA VAL A 339 -18.82 6.25 -23.25
C VAL A 339 -18.45 4.77 -23.71
N VAL A 340 -18.43 3.75 -22.80
CA VAL A 340 -18.47 2.24 -22.97
C VAL A 340 -17.23 1.32 -22.55
N GLN A 341 -17.14 0.01 -22.91
CA GLN A 341 -16.18 -0.99 -22.29
C GLN A 341 -15.71 -2.24 -23.17
N GLU A 342 -15.32 -3.43 -22.65
CA GLU A 342 -15.14 -4.75 -23.36
C GLU A 342 -13.79 -5.18 -24.04
N PHE A 343 -13.43 -6.48 -24.27
CA PHE A 343 -14.02 -7.81 -23.93
C PHE A 343 -13.06 -9.05 -23.66
N VAL A 344 -11.79 -9.24 -24.12
CA VAL A 344 -10.85 -10.34 -23.57
C VAL A 344 -9.74 -9.81 -22.66
N ALA A 345 -8.68 -9.24 -23.23
CA ALA A 345 -7.85 -8.26 -22.51
C ALA A 345 -8.79 -7.19 -21.95
N GLY A 346 -9.83 -6.90 -22.74
CA GLY A 346 -10.97 -6.12 -22.33
C GLY A 346 -12.13 -6.82 -21.58
N LEU A 347 -12.07 -8.07 -21.09
CA LEU A 347 -13.01 -8.49 -20.03
C LEU A 347 -12.60 -7.73 -18.76
N SER A 348 -11.28 -7.68 -18.58
CA SER A 348 -10.59 -6.72 -17.75
C SER A 348 -10.89 -5.26 -18.12
N ALA A 349 -11.24 -4.90 -19.37
CA ALA A 349 -11.65 -3.52 -19.76
C ALA A 349 -13.14 -3.20 -19.59
N LEU A 350 -14.06 -4.18 -19.74
CA LEU A 350 -15.41 -4.19 -19.15
C LEU A 350 -15.27 -3.76 -17.69
N ILE A 351 -14.45 -4.50 -16.95
CA ILE A 351 -14.33 -4.31 -15.51
C ILE A 351 -13.50 -3.05 -15.17
N ILE A 352 -12.46 -2.64 -15.91
CA ILE A 352 -11.68 -1.40 -15.66
C ILE A 352 -12.56 -0.15 -15.61
N ASN A 353 -13.57 -0.07 -16.48
CA ASN A 353 -14.45 1.09 -16.57
C ASN A 353 -15.85 0.88 -15.95
N SER A 354 -16.04 -0.22 -15.22
CA SER A 354 -17.08 -0.37 -14.19
C SER A 354 -16.49 -0.47 -12.78
N SER A 355 -15.16 -0.56 -12.65
CA SER A 355 -14.40 -0.54 -11.41
C SER A 355 -13.92 0.88 -11.08
N PRO A 356 -14.48 1.54 -10.04
CA PRO A 356 -13.89 2.75 -9.48
C PRO A 356 -12.59 2.44 -8.70
N TYR A 357 -12.22 1.17 -8.49
CA TYR A 357 -11.11 0.75 -7.65
C TYR A 357 -9.79 0.69 -8.43
N TRP A 358 -8.96 1.72 -8.30
CA TRP A 358 -7.76 1.86 -9.13
C TRP A 358 -6.76 0.69 -9.12
N ILE A 359 -6.57 -0.06 -8.01
CA ILE A 359 -5.72 -1.28 -8.04
C ILE A 359 -6.37 -2.40 -8.85
N LEU A 360 -7.69 -2.59 -8.75
CA LEU A 360 -8.37 -3.59 -9.56
C LEU A 360 -8.21 -3.20 -11.03
N SER A 361 -8.45 -1.93 -11.39
CA SER A 361 -8.24 -1.43 -12.76
C SER A 361 -6.77 -1.52 -13.22
N ALA A 362 -5.78 -1.42 -12.31
CA ALA A 362 -4.36 -1.62 -12.62
C ALA A 362 -3.95 -3.11 -12.77
N ILE A 363 -4.48 -4.01 -11.93
CA ILE A 363 -4.27 -5.46 -12.06
C ILE A 363 -4.96 -5.97 -13.33
N LEU A 364 -6.16 -5.46 -13.63
CA LEU A 364 -6.87 -5.73 -14.87
C LEU A 364 -6.17 -5.12 -16.08
N LEU A 365 -5.46 -3.99 -15.94
CA LEU A 365 -4.58 -3.47 -16.99
C LEU A 365 -3.32 -4.35 -17.16
N LEU A 366 -2.74 -4.87 -16.08
CA LEU A 366 -1.63 -5.83 -16.15
C LEU A 366 -2.08 -7.18 -16.75
N LEU A 367 -3.34 -7.59 -16.54
CA LEU A 367 -3.94 -8.76 -17.18
C LEU A 367 -4.34 -8.48 -18.65
N PHE A 368 -4.78 -7.27 -18.98
CA PHE A 368 -4.90 -6.79 -20.36
C PHE A 368 -3.55 -6.93 -21.07
N LEU A 369 -2.48 -6.48 -20.42
CA LEU A 369 -1.10 -6.61 -20.91
C LEU A 369 -0.60 -8.08 -20.87
N SER A 370 -1.13 -8.97 -20.04
CA SER A 370 -0.77 -10.40 -20.10
C SER A 370 -1.14 -11.06 -21.44
N ALA A 371 -2.08 -10.48 -22.21
CA ALA A 371 -2.39 -10.91 -23.57
C ALA A 371 -1.18 -10.84 -24.54
N ILE A 372 -0.11 -10.12 -24.20
CA ILE A 372 1.15 -10.11 -24.96
C ILE A 372 1.80 -11.51 -25.00
N LEU A 373 1.55 -12.37 -24.00
CA LEU A 373 2.06 -13.75 -24.01
C LEU A 373 1.54 -14.54 -25.23
N ASN A 374 0.33 -14.23 -25.71
CA ASN A 374 -0.24 -14.81 -26.93
C ASN A 374 0.58 -14.45 -28.19
N PHE A 375 1.30 -13.32 -28.19
CA PHE A 375 2.22 -12.97 -29.28
C PHE A 375 3.37 -13.97 -29.39
N GLY A 376 3.92 -14.47 -28.27
CA GLY A 376 4.94 -15.52 -28.28
C GLY A 376 4.43 -16.83 -28.89
N PHE A 377 3.21 -17.24 -28.51
CA PHE A 377 2.57 -18.43 -29.07
C PHE A 377 2.22 -18.29 -30.57
N LEU A 378 1.66 -17.16 -31.00
CA LEU A 378 1.34 -16.90 -32.41
C LEU A 378 2.59 -16.88 -33.31
N ASN A 379 3.71 -16.34 -32.83
CA ASN A 379 4.97 -16.36 -33.58
C ASN A 379 5.64 -17.74 -33.58
N THR A 380 5.49 -18.53 -32.51
CA THR A 380 5.94 -19.93 -32.52
C THR A 380 5.14 -20.73 -33.56
N PHE A 381 3.81 -20.60 -33.54
CA PHE A 381 2.92 -21.24 -34.50
C PHE A 381 3.18 -20.81 -35.95
N SER A 382 3.44 -19.52 -36.23
CA SER A 382 3.76 -19.06 -37.59
C SER A 382 5.10 -19.59 -38.11
N VAL A 383 6.08 -19.81 -37.23
CA VAL A 383 7.37 -20.41 -37.56
C VAL A 383 7.26 -21.91 -37.84
N ASP A 384 6.34 -22.63 -37.20
CA ASP A 384 6.13 -24.06 -37.42
C ASP A 384 5.19 -24.37 -38.62
N VAL A 385 4.30 -23.43 -38.98
CA VAL A 385 3.24 -23.64 -39.99
C VAL A 385 3.62 -23.29 -41.44
N PHE A 386 4.64 -22.46 -41.66
CA PHE A 386 5.08 -22.10 -43.03
C PHE A 386 6.35 -22.85 -43.47
N PRO A 387 6.44 -23.30 -44.74
CA PRO A 387 7.61 -24.00 -45.24
C PRO A 387 8.80 -23.05 -45.44
N THR A 388 10.01 -23.60 -45.37
CA THR A 388 11.26 -22.84 -45.15
C THR A 388 11.50 -21.74 -46.20
N TYR A 389 11.17 -22.03 -47.47
CA TYR A 389 11.43 -21.15 -48.63
C TYR A 389 10.55 -19.89 -48.70
N VAL A 390 9.53 -19.76 -47.84
CA VAL A 390 8.72 -18.55 -47.63
C VAL A 390 8.60 -18.17 -46.15
N LYS A 391 9.37 -18.78 -45.25
CA LYS A 391 9.16 -18.67 -43.81
C LYS A 391 9.39 -17.26 -43.26
N ALA A 392 10.51 -16.62 -43.59
CA ALA A 392 10.78 -15.27 -43.10
C ALA A 392 9.84 -14.25 -43.76
N MET A 393 9.60 -14.37 -45.06
CA MET A 393 8.57 -13.61 -45.79
C MET A 393 7.19 -13.72 -45.11
N ALA A 394 6.74 -14.92 -44.74
CA ALA A 394 5.41 -15.15 -44.18
C ALA A 394 5.24 -14.54 -42.78
N VAL A 395 6.25 -14.65 -41.90
CA VAL A 395 6.26 -13.95 -40.61
C VAL A 395 6.29 -12.43 -40.84
N CYS A 396 7.16 -11.93 -41.72
CA CYS A 396 7.23 -10.49 -42.03
C CYS A 396 5.91 -9.93 -42.57
N VAL A 397 5.23 -10.62 -43.50
CA VAL A 397 3.97 -10.15 -44.10
C VAL A 397 2.81 -10.21 -43.11
N THR A 398 2.67 -11.30 -42.34
CA THR A 398 1.59 -11.41 -41.35
C THR A 398 1.76 -10.41 -40.20
N VAL A 399 3.00 -10.18 -39.75
CA VAL A 399 3.34 -9.10 -38.80
C VAL A 399 3.17 -7.71 -39.39
N MET A 400 3.49 -7.48 -40.68
CA MET A 400 3.28 -6.20 -41.36
C MET A 400 1.79 -5.82 -41.45
N VAL A 401 0.92 -6.77 -41.80
CA VAL A 401 -0.53 -6.56 -41.84
C VAL A 401 -1.08 -6.30 -40.43
N GLY A 402 -0.54 -6.98 -39.40
CA GLY A 402 -0.79 -6.61 -38.01
C GLY A 402 -0.34 -5.18 -37.67
N ARG A 403 0.88 -4.78 -38.01
CA ARG A 403 1.38 -3.42 -37.69
C ARG A 403 0.63 -2.32 -38.45
N ALA A 404 0.08 -2.61 -39.63
CA ALA A 404 -0.85 -1.71 -40.31
C ALA A 404 -2.13 -1.47 -39.48
N SER A 405 -2.69 -2.51 -38.84
CA SER A 405 -3.81 -2.32 -37.91
C SER A 405 -3.40 -1.57 -36.64
N ALA A 406 -2.14 -1.64 -36.20
CA ALA A 406 -1.64 -0.85 -35.07
C ALA A 406 -1.60 0.67 -35.34
N ILE A 407 -1.37 1.14 -36.58
CA ILE A 407 -1.48 2.59 -36.89
C ILE A 407 -2.91 3.07 -36.76
N ILE A 408 -3.86 2.31 -37.33
CA ILE A 408 -5.30 2.57 -37.18
C ILE A 408 -5.64 2.54 -35.68
N GLY A 409 -5.13 1.55 -34.95
CA GLY A 409 -5.25 1.42 -33.50
C GLY A 409 -4.79 2.65 -32.73
N ILE A 410 -3.54 3.09 -32.87
CA ILE A 410 -2.99 4.24 -32.11
C ILE A 410 -3.76 5.53 -32.38
N ASN A 411 -4.14 5.78 -33.64
CA ASN A 411 -4.87 7.00 -34.00
C ASN A 411 -6.35 6.93 -33.59
N MET A 412 -6.99 5.77 -33.73
CA MET A 412 -8.37 5.55 -33.29
C MET A 412 -8.49 5.52 -31.77
N ILE A 413 -7.53 4.92 -31.05
CA ILE A 413 -7.42 5.02 -29.58
C ILE A 413 -7.23 6.48 -29.17
N LYS A 414 -6.32 7.25 -29.78
CA LYS A 414 -6.15 8.65 -29.38
C LYS A 414 -7.38 9.51 -29.67
N LEU A 415 -8.02 9.32 -30.82
CA LEU A 415 -9.25 10.03 -31.19
C LEU A 415 -10.41 9.67 -30.26
N LEU A 416 -10.59 8.38 -29.94
CA LEU A 416 -11.62 7.94 -29.02
C LEU A 416 -11.29 8.40 -27.59
N LEU A 417 -10.03 8.40 -27.13
CA LEU A 417 -9.62 8.96 -25.84
C LEU A 417 -10.08 10.43 -25.67
N ASP A 418 -10.12 11.20 -26.75
CA ASP A 418 -10.50 12.62 -26.75
C ASP A 418 -12.02 12.87 -26.89
N TYR A 419 -12.76 12.01 -27.59
CA TYR A 419 -14.19 12.21 -27.91
C TYR A 419 -15.15 11.30 -27.14
N ASN A 420 -14.72 10.09 -26.84
CA ASN A 420 -15.54 9.03 -26.27
C ASN A 420 -14.58 8.04 -25.58
N CYS A 421 -13.88 8.50 -24.53
CA CYS A 421 -12.75 7.80 -23.91
C CYS A 421 -13.02 6.33 -23.63
N GLU A 422 -14.21 6.05 -23.15
CA GLU A 422 -14.62 4.71 -22.79
C GLU A 422 -14.88 3.83 -24.04
N SER A 423 -15.17 4.41 -25.22
CA SER A 423 -15.21 3.70 -26.51
C SER A 423 -13.86 3.23 -27.05
N VAL A 424 -12.77 3.74 -26.49
CA VAL A 424 -11.43 3.13 -26.66
C VAL A 424 -11.44 1.69 -26.17
N PHE A 425 -12.24 1.42 -25.14
CA PHE A 425 -12.53 0.08 -24.70
C PHE A 425 -13.71 -0.50 -25.55
N TYR A 426 -14.83 0.23 -25.75
CA TYR A 426 -16.12 -0.15 -26.46
C TYR A 426 -16.05 -0.53 -27.94
N ILE A 427 -14.87 -0.88 -28.42
CA ILE A 427 -14.62 -1.43 -29.74
C ILE A 427 -13.47 -2.45 -29.65
N PHE A 428 -12.37 -2.08 -28.99
CA PHE A 428 -11.08 -2.74 -29.14
C PHE A 428 -11.02 -4.14 -28.55
N GLY A 429 -11.76 -4.42 -27.46
CA GLY A 429 -11.73 -5.74 -26.86
C GLY A 429 -12.92 -6.63 -27.22
N THR A 430 -14.03 -6.11 -27.75
CA THR A 430 -15.08 -6.93 -28.41
C THR A 430 -14.46 -7.74 -29.56
N ILE A 431 -13.55 -7.09 -30.30
CA ILE A 431 -12.64 -7.72 -31.27
C ILE A 431 -11.80 -8.84 -30.63
N ALA A 432 -11.40 -8.71 -29.36
CA ALA A 432 -10.61 -9.73 -28.66
C ALA A 432 -11.43 -10.92 -28.09
N PHE A 433 -12.71 -10.77 -27.72
CA PHE A 433 -13.56 -11.85 -27.15
C PHE A 433 -14.53 -12.49 -28.13
N VAL A 434 -15.05 -11.72 -29.07
CA VAL A 434 -15.95 -12.24 -30.08
C VAL A 434 -15.10 -12.68 -31.27
N VAL A 435 -14.32 -11.78 -31.86
CA VAL A 435 -13.64 -12.07 -33.13
C VAL A 435 -12.47 -13.04 -32.96
N CYS A 436 -11.65 -12.95 -31.90
CA CYS A 436 -10.53 -13.87 -31.72
C CYS A 436 -10.97 -15.34 -31.49
N PRO A 437 -11.85 -15.68 -30.53
CA PRO A 437 -12.34 -17.04 -30.35
C PRO A 437 -13.22 -17.52 -31.51
N VAL A 438 -14.00 -16.65 -32.17
CA VAL A 438 -14.75 -17.05 -33.37
C VAL A 438 -13.81 -17.39 -34.54
N ILE A 439 -12.71 -16.65 -34.75
CA ILE A 439 -11.69 -17.02 -35.75
C ILE A 439 -11.07 -18.38 -35.41
N VAL A 440 -10.69 -18.59 -34.15
CA VAL A 440 -10.10 -19.87 -33.70
C VAL A 440 -11.09 -21.02 -33.88
N CYS A 441 -12.32 -20.90 -33.39
CA CYS A 441 -13.34 -21.95 -33.48
C CYS A 441 -13.83 -22.20 -34.92
N ALA A 442 -13.92 -21.17 -35.77
CA ALA A 442 -14.31 -21.31 -37.17
C ALA A 442 -13.20 -21.90 -38.06
N HIS A 443 -11.95 -21.97 -37.59
CA HIS A 443 -10.83 -22.54 -38.35
C HIS A 443 -10.17 -23.76 -37.70
N ALA A 444 -10.45 -24.02 -36.42
CA ALA A 444 -10.23 -25.29 -35.74
C ALA A 444 -10.79 -26.43 -36.59
N GLN A 445 -9.95 -27.42 -36.88
CA GLN A 445 -10.41 -28.63 -37.55
C GLN A 445 -10.90 -29.63 -36.50
N PRO A 446 -11.96 -30.42 -36.79
CA PRO A 446 -12.20 -31.62 -36.00
C PRO A 446 -10.94 -32.49 -36.02
N GLU A 447 -10.66 -33.14 -34.89
CA GLU A 447 -9.39 -33.83 -34.66
C GLU A 447 -9.06 -34.80 -35.80
N ARG A 448 -7.84 -34.66 -36.37
CA ARG A 448 -7.28 -35.74 -37.18
C ARG A 448 -6.98 -36.89 -36.23
N SER A 449 -7.77 -37.95 -36.36
CA SER A 449 -7.64 -39.19 -35.62
C SER A 449 -6.19 -39.66 -35.53
N PHE A 450 -5.66 -39.76 -34.30
CA PHE A 450 -4.45 -40.51 -34.05
C PHE A 450 -4.75 -41.98 -34.36
N VAL A 451 -4.13 -42.49 -35.43
CA VAL A 451 -4.38 -43.84 -35.94
C VAL A 451 -3.84 -44.88 -34.95
N SER A 452 -4.67 -45.86 -34.60
CA SER A 452 -4.26 -47.01 -33.82
C SER A 452 -3.29 -47.89 -34.62
N LEU A 453 -2.19 -48.26 -33.99
CA LEU A 453 -1.34 -49.38 -34.41
C LEU A 453 -1.29 -50.39 -33.26
N ASP A 454 -1.49 -51.65 -33.61
CA ASP A 454 -1.99 -52.67 -32.70
C ASP A 454 -1.17 -53.97 -32.82
N HIS A 455 -1.02 -54.72 -31.71
CA HIS A 455 -0.46 -56.08 -31.65
C HIS A 455 1.07 -56.22 -32.02
N ALA A 456 1.84 -57.25 -31.60
CA ALA A 456 1.58 -58.37 -30.68
C ALA A 456 2.88 -59.04 -30.11
N HIS A 457 2.75 -59.59 -28.89
CA HIS A 457 3.29 -60.88 -28.35
C HIS A 457 4.79 -61.29 -28.30
N THR A 458 5.13 -61.89 -27.13
CA THR A 458 6.13 -62.97 -26.84
C THR A 458 7.64 -62.64 -26.98
N HIS A 459 8.58 -63.04 -26.07
CA HIS A 459 8.75 -64.28 -25.27
C HIS A 459 9.38 -64.06 -23.85
N LYS A 460 9.54 -65.15 -23.07
CA LYS A 460 10.25 -65.31 -21.76
C LYS A 460 11.20 -66.55 -21.83
N PRO A 461 12.01 -66.90 -20.80
CA PRO A 461 12.99 -66.17 -19.97
C PRO A 461 14.40 -66.86 -20.10
N PRO A 462 15.38 -66.86 -19.14
CA PRO A 462 15.32 -67.43 -17.78
C PRO A 462 16.06 -66.62 -16.67
N CYS A 463 16.24 -67.23 -15.49
CA CYS A 463 16.55 -66.60 -14.19
C CYS A 463 18.04 -66.40 -13.84
N ALA A 464 18.33 -65.49 -12.88
CA ALA A 464 19.46 -65.62 -11.95
C ALA A 464 19.17 -64.96 -10.57
N THR A 465 19.73 -65.55 -9.52
CA THR A 465 19.51 -65.39 -8.06
C THR A 465 19.81 -64.03 -7.41
N CYS A 466 19.12 -63.76 -6.30
CA CYS A 466 19.48 -62.77 -5.26
C CYS A 466 20.30 -63.42 -4.13
N PRO A 467 21.26 -62.70 -3.51
CA PRO A 467 21.76 -63.07 -2.19
C PRO A 467 21.87 -61.89 -1.20
N ARG A 468 20.76 -61.50 -0.56
CA ARG A 468 20.60 -61.44 0.92
C ARG A 468 19.18 -60.99 1.33
N HIS A 469 18.71 -61.54 2.45
CA HIS A 469 17.32 -61.52 2.91
C HIS A 469 16.89 -60.15 3.47
N GLY A 470 15.62 -59.71 3.39
CA GLY A 470 14.49 -60.33 2.68
C GLY A 470 13.13 -59.70 3.02
N ARG A 471 12.48 -59.10 2.01
CA ARG A 471 11.05 -58.70 1.92
C ARG A 471 10.43 -57.83 3.04
N CYS A 472 10.09 -56.59 2.66
CA CYS A 472 8.81 -56.02 3.06
C CYS A 472 7.66 -56.78 2.36
N VAL A 473 6.49 -56.90 3.01
CA VAL A 473 5.25 -57.44 2.40
C VAL A 473 4.08 -56.50 2.78
N PRO A 474 3.18 -56.11 1.85
CA PRO A 474 2.33 -54.94 2.03
C PRO A 474 0.95 -55.21 2.64
N LYS A 475 0.34 -54.10 3.10
CA LYS A 475 -1.00 -53.96 3.69
C LYS A 475 -2.10 -53.97 2.63
N VAL A 476 -3.01 -54.96 2.63
CA VAL A 476 -4.17 -54.99 1.71
C VAL A 476 -5.47 -55.43 2.41
N GLN A 477 -6.41 -54.48 2.47
CA GLN A 477 -7.89 -54.58 2.53
C GLN A 477 -8.63 -55.26 3.70
N CYS A 478 -9.75 -54.62 4.04
CA CYS A 478 -10.85 -55.07 4.92
C CYS A 478 -11.92 -55.76 4.03
N PRO A 479 -12.87 -56.55 4.57
CA PRO A 479 -14.04 -55.92 5.21
C PRO A 479 -14.66 -56.69 6.41
N ALA A 480 -15.70 -56.07 6.98
CA ALA A 480 -16.82 -56.69 7.70
C ALA A 480 -16.62 -57.29 9.13
N HIS A 481 -17.16 -56.55 10.11
CA HIS A 481 -17.87 -57.02 11.32
C HIS A 481 -17.28 -58.16 12.19
N ARG A 482 -16.88 -57.79 13.42
CA ARG A 482 -17.42 -58.41 14.66
C ARG A 482 -17.34 -57.45 15.85
N ARG A 483 -18.20 -57.66 16.84
CA ARG A 483 -18.29 -56.85 18.08
C ARG A 483 -17.28 -57.34 19.14
N PRO A 484 -16.91 -56.53 20.15
CA PRO A 484 -16.26 -57.02 21.36
C PRO A 484 -17.08 -58.12 22.03
N GLY A 485 -16.41 -59.12 22.62
CA GLY A 485 -17.06 -60.26 23.30
C GLY A 485 -16.52 -61.64 22.93
N ALA A 486 -15.60 -61.74 21.96
CA ALA A 486 -14.92 -63.00 21.62
C ALA A 486 -13.50 -63.04 22.22
N TYR A 487 -13.30 -63.90 23.22
CA TYR A 487 -11.99 -64.24 23.81
C TYR A 487 -11.37 -65.40 23.01
N ASN A 488 -10.04 -65.42 22.84
CA ASN A 488 -9.33 -66.48 22.11
C ASN A 488 -7.99 -66.83 22.81
N PRO A 489 -7.87 -67.99 23.49
CA PRO A 489 -6.75 -68.33 24.36
C PRO A 489 -5.56 -68.97 23.62
N LEU A 490 -5.15 -68.42 22.47
CA LEU A 490 -4.11 -69.01 21.60
C LEU A 490 -3.03 -68.02 21.12
N CYS A 491 -2.94 -66.82 21.72
CA CYS A 491 -1.89 -65.84 21.45
C CYS A 491 -1.23 -65.31 22.74
N GLU A 492 -1.16 -66.12 23.79
CA GLU A 492 -0.38 -65.85 24.99
C GLU A 492 1.05 -66.38 24.78
N LEU A 493 2.06 -65.49 24.87
CA LEU A 493 3.48 -65.82 24.73
C LEU A 493 4.30 -64.98 25.73
N ASP A 494 4.34 -65.44 26.98
CA ASP A 494 5.44 -65.32 27.95
C ASP A 494 6.23 -63.99 28.00
N GLY A 495 5.53 -62.87 28.20
CA GLY A 495 6.00 -61.74 29.04
C GLY A 495 7.30 -61.00 28.69
N ALA A 496 7.94 -61.27 27.55
CA ALA A 496 9.26 -60.73 27.22
C ALA A 496 9.20 -59.34 26.56
N VAL A 497 9.88 -58.36 27.17
CA VAL A 497 9.92 -56.95 26.72
C VAL A 497 11.02 -56.72 25.67
N GLY A 498 10.71 -55.95 24.62
CA GLY A 498 11.65 -55.46 23.60
C GLY A 498 11.58 -53.93 23.45
N VAL A 499 12.71 -53.28 23.15
CA VAL A 499 12.94 -51.84 23.43
C VAL A 499 12.77 -50.91 22.21
N CYS A 500 12.41 -49.65 22.47
CA CYS A 500 12.18 -48.58 21.49
C CYS A 500 13.42 -48.17 20.67
N CYS A 501 13.24 -47.88 19.38
CA CYS A 501 14.30 -47.48 18.46
C CYS A 501 14.79 -46.01 18.55
N PHE A 502 14.20 -45.13 19.37
CA PHE A 502 14.51 -43.68 19.27
C PHE A 502 14.42 -42.84 20.56
N THR A 503 14.39 -43.45 21.76
CA THR A 503 14.40 -42.68 23.03
C THR A 503 15.34 -43.24 24.09
N GLY A 504 15.20 -44.53 24.39
CA GLY A 504 15.83 -45.15 25.56
C GLY A 504 15.11 -44.85 26.88
N LEU A 505 15.38 -45.71 27.87
CA LEU A 505 14.89 -45.66 29.26
C LEU A 505 13.36 -45.75 29.47
N SER A 506 12.99 -46.00 30.73
CA SER A 506 11.69 -46.48 31.19
C SER A 506 11.56 -46.31 32.72
N HIS A 507 10.39 -46.67 33.24
CA HIS A 507 9.96 -46.73 34.65
C HIS A 507 9.35 -45.48 35.31
N ALA A 508 8.11 -45.72 35.72
CA ALA A 508 7.23 -45.02 36.64
C ALA A 508 7.86 -44.51 37.96
N ALA A 509 7.21 -43.49 38.50
CA ALA A 509 6.92 -43.35 39.92
C ALA A 509 5.40 -43.13 40.08
N GLU A 510 4.82 -43.58 41.19
CA GLU A 510 3.37 -43.71 41.38
C GLU A 510 2.97 -43.14 42.76
N SER A 511 1.73 -42.65 42.88
CA SER A 511 1.08 -42.16 44.12
C SER A 511 1.69 -40.86 44.73
N ASP A 512 0.92 -39.95 45.36
CA ASP A 512 -0.53 -39.98 45.56
C ASP A 512 -1.18 -38.60 45.79
N HIS A 513 -2.52 -38.62 45.72
CA HIS A 513 -3.48 -37.82 46.47
C HIS A 513 -3.54 -36.27 46.35
N LEU A 514 -4.73 -35.88 45.85
CA LEU A 514 -5.55 -34.70 46.18
C LEU A 514 -5.31 -33.39 45.38
N SER A 515 -6.31 -32.77 44.75
CA SER A 515 -7.60 -33.23 44.15
C SER A 515 -8.26 -32.01 43.48
N ARG A 516 -8.99 -32.22 42.37
CA ARG A 516 -9.82 -31.20 41.66
C ARG A 516 -9.06 -30.00 41.06
N ALA A 517 -8.63 -30.13 39.79
CA ALA A 517 -8.83 -29.09 38.75
C ALA A 517 -8.33 -29.48 37.33
N SER A 518 -8.30 -30.77 36.96
CA SER A 518 -7.94 -31.16 35.60
C SER A 518 -8.81 -32.32 35.10
N ALA A 519 -9.77 -32.01 34.22
CA ALA A 519 -10.33 -33.01 33.33
C ALA A 519 -9.25 -33.34 32.29
N SER A 520 -8.47 -34.39 32.55
CA SER A 520 -7.34 -34.80 31.69
C SER A 520 -7.86 -35.33 30.37
N ILE A 521 -8.02 -34.43 29.40
CA ILE A 521 -8.29 -34.70 27.98
C ILE A 521 -7.40 -35.87 27.56
N SER A 522 -8.00 -37.04 27.25
CA SER A 522 -7.19 -38.22 26.92
C SER A 522 -6.40 -37.98 25.63
N PRO A 523 -5.38 -38.79 25.29
CA PRO A 523 -4.72 -38.70 23.98
C PRO A 523 -5.69 -38.93 22.81
N GLU A 524 -6.81 -39.61 23.05
CA GLU A 524 -7.89 -39.83 22.08
C GLU A 524 -8.87 -38.66 22.03
N ASP A 525 -9.16 -37.98 23.15
CA ASP A 525 -9.86 -36.68 23.15
C ASP A 525 -8.99 -35.60 22.51
N THR A 526 -7.67 -35.62 22.74
CA THR A 526 -6.73 -34.68 22.12
C THR A 526 -6.64 -34.93 20.62
N LYS A 527 -6.65 -36.20 20.17
CA LYS A 527 -6.80 -36.57 18.74
C LYS A 527 -8.20 -36.32 18.20
N SER A 528 -9.25 -36.40 19.02
CA SER A 528 -10.63 -36.07 18.65
C SER A 528 -10.75 -34.57 18.43
N SER A 529 -10.24 -33.75 19.34
CA SER A 529 -10.10 -32.30 19.20
C SER A 529 -9.16 -31.91 18.06
N HIS A 530 -8.02 -32.59 17.83
CA HIS A 530 -7.20 -32.34 16.64
C HIS A 530 -7.87 -32.81 15.34
N SER A 531 -8.64 -33.89 15.34
CA SER A 531 -9.35 -34.37 14.14
C SER A 531 -10.61 -33.56 13.86
N GLN A 532 -11.33 -33.11 14.90
CA GLN A 532 -12.41 -32.14 14.79
C GLN A 532 -11.87 -30.76 14.43
N SER A 533 -10.71 -30.35 14.95
CA SER A 533 -10.04 -29.11 14.56
C SER A 533 -9.56 -29.20 13.12
N HIS A 534 -8.91 -30.28 12.68
CA HIS A 534 -8.58 -30.50 11.26
C HIS A 534 -9.80 -30.66 10.36
N LYS A 535 -10.92 -31.24 10.82
CA LYS A 535 -12.17 -31.33 10.04
C LYS A 535 -12.92 -30.01 10.01
N ARG A 536 -12.91 -29.23 11.10
CA ARG A 536 -13.43 -27.85 11.14
C ARG A 536 -12.55 -26.95 10.29
N LEU A 537 -11.23 -27.05 10.37
CA LEU A 537 -10.28 -26.33 9.53
C LEU A 537 -10.43 -26.73 8.06
N ALA A 538 -10.54 -28.02 7.72
CA ALA A 538 -10.80 -28.46 6.35
C ALA A 538 -12.21 -28.07 5.86
N HIS A 539 -13.20 -27.97 6.74
CA HIS A 539 -14.54 -27.47 6.40
C HIS A 539 -14.57 -25.94 6.28
N CYS A 540 -13.78 -25.22 7.10
CA CYS A 540 -13.58 -23.77 7.03
C CYS A 540 -12.70 -23.39 5.82
N MET A 541 -11.72 -24.21 5.45
CA MET A 541 -10.97 -24.07 4.20
C MET A 541 -11.85 -24.43 3.01
N SER A 542 -12.60 -25.54 3.03
CA SER A 542 -13.57 -25.84 1.96
C SER A 542 -14.71 -24.83 1.87
N LYS A 543 -15.04 -24.11 2.96
CA LYS A 543 -15.88 -22.91 2.91
C LYS A 543 -15.11 -21.73 2.33
N ALA A 544 -13.89 -21.46 2.79
CA ALA A 544 -13.05 -20.38 2.30
C ALA A 544 -12.80 -20.48 0.79
N ASP A 545 -12.45 -21.66 0.27
CA ASP A 545 -12.31 -21.92 -1.16
C ASP A 545 -13.62 -21.60 -1.91
N LYS A 546 -14.76 -22.11 -1.40
CA LYS A 546 -16.10 -21.86 -1.98
C LYS A 546 -16.65 -20.44 -1.80
N LEU A 547 -16.03 -19.64 -0.93
CA LEU A 547 -16.42 -18.25 -0.69
C LEU A 547 -15.47 -17.32 -1.43
N LEU A 548 -14.17 -17.66 -1.55
CA LEU A 548 -13.26 -17.08 -2.54
C LEU A 548 -13.80 -17.23 -3.98
N GLU A 549 -14.48 -18.35 -4.29
CA GLU A 549 -15.23 -18.53 -5.56
C GLU A 549 -16.44 -17.59 -5.73
N HIS A 550 -16.99 -17.05 -4.63
CA HIS A 550 -18.21 -16.23 -4.63
C HIS A 550 -18.01 -14.78 -4.17
N SER A 551 -16.80 -14.38 -3.79
CA SER A 551 -16.61 -13.20 -2.96
C SER A 551 -15.36 -12.38 -3.37
N ALA A 552 -15.57 -11.44 -4.29
CA ALA A 552 -14.50 -10.68 -4.94
C ALA A 552 -14.03 -9.42 -4.18
N HIS A 553 -14.66 -9.06 -3.06
CA HIS A 553 -14.45 -7.76 -2.41
C HIS A 553 -13.27 -7.70 -1.43
N THR A 554 -12.63 -8.81 -1.08
CA THR A 554 -11.56 -8.76 -0.07
C THR A 554 -10.45 -9.75 -0.34
N VAL A 555 -9.24 -9.20 -0.37
CA VAL A 555 -8.00 -9.93 -0.53
C VAL A 555 -7.26 -9.84 0.78
N LEU A 556 -7.14 -10.97 1.47
CA LEU A 556 -6.14 -11.15 2.52
C LEU A 556 -4.75 -11.07 1.85
N ASN A 557 -4.17 -9.87 1.78
CA ASN A 557 -2.88 -9.71 1.12
C ASN A 557 -1.75 -10.29 2.00
N THR A 558 -1.45 -11.56 1.75
CA THR A 558 -0.39 -12.30 2.45
C THR A 558 1.03 -11.79 2.18
N THR A 559 1.21 -10.83 1.26
CA THR A 559 2.50 -10.17 0.97
C THR A 559 2.58 -8.72 1.46
N ALA A 560 1.55 -8.19 2.13
CA ALA A 560 1.61 -6.84 2.70
C ALA A 560 2.69 -6.77 3.80
N PRO A 561 3.55 -5.74 3.85
CA PRO A 561 4.53 -5.59 4.92
C PRO A 561 3.89 -5.59 6.31
N SER A 562 2.71 -4.98 6.46
CA SER A 562 1.93 -4.97 7.70
C SER A 562 1.36 -6.35 8.09
N TYR A 563 1.11 -7.25 7.13
CA TYR A 563 0.75 -8.65 7.38
C TYR A 563 1.98 -9.51 7.73
N GLY A 564 3.11 -9.31 7.03
CA GLY A 564 4.38 -9.95 7.40
C GLY A 564 4.85 -9.56 8.80
N HIS A 565 4.67 -8.29 9.15
CA HIS A 565 4.94 -7.74 10.48
C HIS A 565 4.00 -8.34 11.54
N HIS A 566 2.68 -8.36 11.28
CA HIS A 566 1.69 -9.05 12.14
C HIS A 566 2.07 -10.51 12.38
N LEU A 567 2.44 -11.25 11.33
CA LEU A 567 2.92 -12.63 11.47
C LEU A 567 4.17 -12.73 12.34
N SER A 568 5.15 -11.83 12.18
CA SER A 568 6.41 -11.86 12.93
C SER A 568 6.26 -11.52 14.42
N VAL A 569 5.32 -10.65 14.80
CA VAL A 569 5.11 -10.21 16.20
C VAL A 569 4.13 -11.14 16.95
N VAL A 570 3.12 -11.68 16.26
CA VAL A 570 1.96 -12.37 16.88
C VAL A 570 2.03 -13.90 16.72
N SER A 571 2.82 -14.43 15.77
CA SER A 571 2.82 -15.87 15.47
C SER A 571 4.23 -16.47 15.40
N LEU A 572 4.42 -17.62 16.06
CA LEU A 572 5.61 -18.47 15.93
C LEU A 572 5.63 -19.25 14.60
N ASP A 573 5.21 -18.61 13.50
CA ASP A 573 5.21 -19.20 12.16
C ASP A 573 6.63 -19.29 11.61
N LYS A 574 7.03 -20.49 11.16
CA LYS A 574 8.34 -20.75 10.54
C LYS A 574 8.59 -19.91 9.28
N ARG A 575 7.56 -19.32 8.68
CA ARG A 575 7.67 -18.35 7.59
C ARG A 575 8.26 -17.01 8.05
N ALA A 576 7.98 -16.54 9.27
CA ALA A 576 8.61 -15.32 9.81
C ALA A 576 10.14 -15.47 9.89
N ALA A 577 10.62 -16.65 10.27
CA ALA A 577 12.05 -16.97 10.31
C ALA A 577 12.76 -16.92 8.92
N SER A 578 12.01 -16.91 7.81
CA SER A 578 12.57 -16.71 6.45
C SER A 578 12.56 -15.25 5.97
N ILE A 579 11.88 -14.35 6.67
CA ILE A 579 11.78 -12.92 6.33
C ILE A 579 12.84 -12.10 7.10
N GLY A 580 13.28 -12.62 8.25
CA GLY A 580 14.19 -11.93 9.18
C GLY A 580 13.42 -11.13 10.25
N PRO A 581 14.09 -10.76 11.36
CA PRO A 581 13.45 -9.99 12.43
C PRO A 581 13.11 -8.59 11.93
N TYR A 582 11.83 -8.21 11.98
CA TYR A 582 11.32 -6.90 11.58
C TYR A 582 11.57 -5.79 12.65
N CYS A 583 12.72 -5.88 13.31
CA CYS A 583 13.19 -4.93 14.30
C CYS A 583 14.26 -4.01 13.69
N PRO A 584 14.00 -2.70 13.50
CA PRO A 584 15.10 -1.77 13.32
C PRO A 584 15.94 -1.72 14.62
N PRO A 585 17.28 -1.69 14.54
CA PRO A 585 18.10 -1.52 15.74
C PRO A 585 17.82 -0.15 16.38
N PRO A 586 17.81 -0.05 17.72
CA PRO A 586 17.52 1.21 18.41
C PRO A 586 18.53 2.30 18.05
N PRO A 587 18.08 3.57 17.86
CA PRO A 587 18.97 4.66 17.45
C PRO A 587 20.02 4.95 18.52
N THR A 588 21.24 5.28 18.08
CA THR A 588 22.37 5.64 18.95
C THR A 588 22.26 7.09 19.43
N CYS A 589 22.19 7.29 20.74
CA CYS A 589 21.89 8.60 21.34
C CYS A 589 23.11 9.35 21.86
N THR A 590 23.08 10.68 21.70
CA THR A 590 23.99 11.59 22.41
C THR A 590 23.31 12.13 23.68
N ALA A 591 23.83 11.75 24.85
CA ALA A 591 23.33 12.24 26.14
C ALA A 591 23.42 13.77 26.31
N GLN A 592 24.19 14.45 25.45
CA GLN A 592 24.39 15.89 25.46
C GLN A 592 23.34 16.70 24.68
N SER A 593 22.32 16.09 24.06
CA SER A 593 21.30 16.86 23.34
C SER A 593 20.47 17.75 24.29
N ARG A 594 20.44 19.06 23.96
CA ARG A 594 19.62 20.09 24.64
C ARG A 594 18.15 20.09 24.24
N TYR A 595 17.81 19.51 23.09
CA TYR A 595 16.47 19.55 22.51
C TYR A 595 15.94 18.14 22.22
N ARG A 596 14.64 17.93 22.45
CA ARG A 596 13.93 16.71 22.02
C ARG A 596 14.01 16.58 20.51
N SER A 597 14.18 15.35 20.02
CA SER A 597 14.01 15.04 18.60
C SER A 597 12.58 15.33 18.12
N ILE A 598 12.32 15.02 16.85
CA ILE A 598 11.00 15.19 16.24
C ILE A 598 10.16 13.90 16.33
N GLY A 599 10.76 12.71 16.29
CA GLY A 599 10.06 11.44 16.51
C GLY A 599 9.98 10.99 17.97
N GLY A 600 10.54 11.75 18.94
CA GLY A 600 10.51 11.43 20.37
C GLY A 600 11.63 10.48 20.85
N GLU A 601 12.47 10.00 19.94
CA GLU A 601 13.64 9.15 20.21
C GLU A 601 14.69 9.84 21.11
N CYS A 602 15.56 9.04 21.74
CA CYS A 602 16.66 9.52 22.57
C CYS A 602 16.23 10.44 23.73
N ASN A 603 14.97 10.36 24.15
CA ASN A 603 14.51 10.89 25.42
C ASN A 603 15.24 10.16 26.56
N ASN A 604 15.06 8.85 26.66
CA ASN A 604 15.85 7.96 27.50
C ASN A 604 17.13 7.55 26.74
N PRO A 605 18.35 7.86 27.22
CA PRO A 605 19.59 7.48 26.52
C PRO A 605 19.88 5.97 26.50
N THR A 606 19.27 5.19 27.41
CA THR A 606 19.46 3.73 27.54
C THR A 606 18.43 2.96 26.71
N HIS A 607 17.18 3.43 26.72
CA HIS A 607 16.05 2.85 25.98
C HIS A 607 15.55 3.84 24.93
N SER A 608 16.31 3.98 23.84
CA SER A 608 16.18 5.13 22.92
C SER A 608 14.90 5.20 22.09
N THR A 609 14.11 4.13 22.07
CA THR A 609 12.78 4.05 21.44
C THR A 609 11.64 4.44 22.39
N TRP A 610 11.83 4.50 23.71
CA TRP A 610 10.73 4.70 24.66
C TRP A 610 9.98 6.02 24.41
N GLY A 611 8.66 5.90 24.20
CA GLY A 611 7.77 7.02 23.91
C GLY A 611 7.93 7.64 22.52
N ALA A 612 8.72 7.05 21.63
CA ALA A 612 8.89 7.52 20.26
C ALA A 612 7.69 7.15 19.36
N VAL A 613 7.56 7.85 18.24
CA VAL A 613 6.55 7.57 17.22
C VAL A 613 6.72 6.16 16.63
N HIS A 614 5.61 5.54 16.24
CA HIS A 614 5.54 4.16 15.74
C HIS A 614 5.92 3.05 16.74
N THR A 615 6.09 3.38 18.02
CA THR A 615 6.25 2.39 19.10
C THR A 615 4.90 1.94 19.68
N GLY A 616 4.95 0.95 20.58
CA GLY A 616 3.78 0.27 21.12
C GLY A 616 3.16 0.97 22.32
N TYR A 617 1.84 0.92 22.44
CA TYR A 617 1.18 1.22 23.71
C TYR A 617 1.59 0.21 24.79
N GLU A 618 1.85 0.72 26.00
CA GLU A 618 2.02 -0.12 27.18
C GLU A 618 0.68 -0.66 27.71
N ARG A 619 0.79 -1.51 28.73
CA ARG A 619 -0.31 -2.22 29.36
C ARG A 619 -0.30 -1.97 30.86
N LEU A 620 -1.44 -1.59 31.45
CA LEU A 620 -1.59 -1.57 32.91
C LEU A 620 -1.91 -2.97 33.46
N LEU A 621 -2.62 -3.79 32.66
CA LEU A 621 -2.80 -5.22 32.91
C LEU A 621 -2.46 -6.03 31.64
N PRO A 622 -1.95 -7.27 31.75
CA PRO A 622 -1.75 -8.14 30.59
C PRO A 622 -3.06 -8.24 29.78
N PRO A 623 -3.05 -8.09 28.45
CA PRO A 623 -4.28 -7.94 27.68
C PRO A 623 -5.20 -9.16 27.76
N ASP A 624 -6.45 -8.95 27.38
CA ASP A 624 -7.49 -9.97 27.27
C ASP A 624 -7.85 -10.15 25.80
N TYR A 625 -7.39 -11.27 25.23
CA TYR A 625 -7.69 -11.73 23.88
C TYR A 625 -8.14 -13.18 23.96
N SER A 626 -9.16 -13.57 23.18
CA SER A 626 -9.78 -14.90 23.27
C SER A 626 -8.89 -16.05 22.77
N ASP A 627 -7.86 -15.73 21.99
CA ASP A 627 -6.75 -16.63 21.60
C ASP A 627 -5.45 -16.38 22.41
N GLY A 628 -5.46 -15.40 23.32
CA GLY A 628 -4.30 -14.94 24.08
C GLY A 628 -3.35 -13.99 23.33
N THR A 629 -3.59 -13.67 22.05
CA THR A 629 -2.62 -12.94 21.21
C THR A 629 -3.20 -11.79 20.39
N TRP A 630 -4.41 -11.94 19.81
CA TRP A 630 -5.02 -10.95 18.92
C TRP A 630 -6.54 -10.99 18.87
N ALA A 631 -7.19 -12.15 18.93
CA ALA A 631 -8.65 -12.27 18.75
C ALA A 631 -9.44 -11.54 19.83
N ILE A 632 -10.49 -10.80 19.43
CA ILE A 632 -11.35 -10.01 20.31
C ILE A 632 -11.86 -10.87 21.48
N ARG A 633 -11.80 -10.34 22.72
CA ARG A 633 -12.23 -11.06 23.93
C ARG A 633 -13.71 -11.49 23.86
N THR A 634 -14.01 -12.64 24.43
CA THR A 634 -15.36 -13.16 24.61
C THR A 634 -15.97 -12.69 25.94
N ALA A 635 -17.28 -12.89 26.10
CA ALA A 635 -17.94 -12.83 27.41
C ALA A 635 -17.44 -13.96 28.34
N ARG A 636 -17.70 -13.84 29.63
CA ARG A 636 -17.28 -14.77 30.69
C ARG A 636 -17.87 -16.18 30.53
N SER A 637 -18.98 -16.31 29.81
CA SER A 637 -19.59 -17.59 29.40
C SER A 637 -18.91 -18.26 28.20
N GLY A 638 -17.94 -17.59 27.54
CA GLY A 638 -17.32 -18.04 26.30
C GLY A 638 -18.10 -17.67 25.03
N LEU A 639 -19.23 -16.97 25.16
CA LEU A 639 -20.00 -16.43 24.02
C LEU A 639 -19.38 -15.12 23.50
N PRO A 640 -19.69 -14.69 22.26
CA PRO A 640 -19.33 -13.34 21.79
C PRO A 640 -19.93 -12.25 22.68
N LEU A 641 -19.21 -11.15 22.86
CA LEU A 641 -19.74 -9.95 23.52
C LEU A 641 -20.89 -9.31 22.70
N PRO A 642 -21.81 -8.57 23.34
CA PRO A 642 -22.80 -7.75 22.64
C PRO A 642 -22.12 -6.77 21.68
N SER A 643 -22.75 -6.49 20.54
CA SER A 643 -22.21 -5.53 19.57
C SER A 643 -22.01 -4.16 20.22
N ALA A 644 -20.89 -3.51 19.90
CA ALA A 644 -20.58 -2.18 20.38
C ALA A 644 -21.68 -1.15 20.07
N ARG A 645 -22.41 -1.31 18.95
CA ARG A 645 -23.58 -0.47 18.64
C ARG A 645 -24.78 -0.77 19.54
N THR A 646 -25.08 -2.03 19.85
CA THR A 646 -26.16 -2.40 20.79
C THR A 646 -25.87 -1.88 22.20
N VAL A 647 -24.61 -1.92 22.64
CA VAL A 647 -24.17 -1.32 23.91
C VAL A 647 -24.32 0.20 23.86
N SER A 648 -23.91 0.85 22.76
CA SER A 648 -24.08 2.29 22.53
C SER A 648 -25.55 2.71 22.62
N SER A 649 -26.44 2.12 21.80
CA SER A 649 -27.85 2.52 21.72
C SER A 649 -28.70 2.17 22.95
N ALA A 650 -28.27 1.23 23.79
CA ALA A 650 -28.95 0.90 25.05
C ALA A 650 -28.49 1.76 26.25
N LEU A 651 -27.22 2.18 26.28
CA LEU A 651 -26.63 2.85 27.44
C LEU A 651 -26.37 4.34 27.21
N LEU A 652 -25.74 4.67 26.07
CA LEU A 652 -25.11 5.95 25.75
C LEU A 652 -26.07 6.82 24.93
N LEU A 653 -27.10 7.31 25.61
CA LEU A 653 -28.20 8.05 25.01
C LEU A 653 -27.85 9.52 24.77
N ASP A 654 -28.65 10.20 23.94
CA ASP A 654 -28.63 11.66 23.89
C ASP A 654 -29.14 12.26 25.21
N GLY A 655 -28.54 13.38 25.60
CA GLY A 655 -28.82 14.05 26.85
C GLY A 655 -28.17 15.43 26.87
N THR A 656 -28.68 16.32 27.72
CA THR A 656 -28.09 17.65 27.92
C THR A 656 -28.02 17.92 29.41
N PHE A 657 -26.83 17.75 29.97
CA PHE A 657 -26.51 17.92 31.38
C PHE A 657 -25.31 18.87 31.48
N PRO A 658 -25.53 20.20 31.40
CA PRO A 658 -24.43 21.15 31.37
C PRO A 658 -23.67 21.18 32.69
N SER A 659 -22.33 21.11 32.60
CA SER A 659 -21.42 21.21 33.72
C SER A 659 -21.64 22.51 34.49
N ARG A 660 -21.71 22.39 35.82
CA ARG A 660 -21.90 23.53 36.73
C ARG A 660 -20.63 24.37 36.89
N SER A 661 -19.47 23.84 36.53
CA SER A 661 -18.17 24.46 36.78
C SER A 661 -17.31 24.66 35.54
N HIS A 662 -17.34 23.74 34.57
CA HIS A 662 -16.40 23.72 33.44
C HIS A 662 -17.03 24.19 32.13
N ASN A 663 -16.21 24.82 31.29
CA ASN A 663 -16.59 25.37 29.98
C ASN A 663 -16.15 24.46 28.80
N LEU A 664 -16.52 24.83 27.58
CA LEU A 664 -16.11 24.08 26.37
C LEU A 664 -14.60 24.16 26.08
N MET A 665 -13.88 25.16 26.59
CA MET A 665 -12.41 25.22 26.44
C MET A 665 -11.72 24.05 27.15
N PHE A 666 -12.22 23.60 28.31
CA PHE A 666 -11.68 22.42 29.01
C PHE A 666 -11.81 21.13 28.18
N MET A 667 -12.99 20.89 27.60
CA MET A 667 -13.24 19.78 26.67
C MET A 667 -12.29 19.87 25.47
N GLN A 668 -12.19 21.06 24.87
CA GLN A 668 -11.43 21.24 23.63
C GLN A 668 -9.91 21.12 23.85
N PHE A 669 -9.40 21.56 25.00
CA PHE A 669 -8.00 21.39 25.38
C PHE A 669 -7.69 19.93 25.75
N GLY A 670 -8.64 19.19 26.33
CA GLY A 670 -8.54 17.74 26.51
C GLY A 670 -8.32 16.99 25.19
N GLN A 671 -9.03 17.38 24.12
CA GLN A 671 -8.80 16.84 22.77
C GLN A 671 -7.42 17.23 22.22
N PHE A 672 -6.97 18.47 22.44
CA PHE A 672 -5.66 18.98 22.01
C PHE A 672 -4.51 18.13 22.62
N ILE A 673 -4.57 17.84 23.92
CA ILE A 673 -3.61 16.95 24.61
C ILE A 673 -3.67 15.51 24.08
N ALA A 674 -4.87 15.00 23.81
CA ALA A 674 -5.06 13.64 23.30
C ALA A 674 -4.48 13.44 21.90
N HIS A 675 -4.58 14.45 21.04
CA HIS A 675 -3.97 14.45 19.70
C HIS A 675 -2.45 14.68 19.74
N ASP A 676 -1.93 15.36 20.78
CA ASP A 676 -0.49 15.54 20.96
C ASP A 676 0.25 14.24 21.28
N THR A 677 -0.38 13.43 22.14
CA THR A 677 0.23 12.22 22.74
C THR A 677 -0.19 10.92 22.05
N SER A 678 -1.27 10.94 21.24
CA SER A 678 -1.76 9.74 20.56
C SER A 678 -2.36 9.98 19.17
N ALA A 679 -1.97 9.13 18.21
CA ALA A 679 -2.64 9.02 16.93
C ALA A 679 -2.83 7.54 16.55
N GLY A 680 -3.99 7.20 15.99
CA GLY A 680 -4.34 5.81 15.66
C GLY A 680 -3.85 5.39 14.28
N VAL A 681 -2.82 4.55 14.21
CA VAL A 681 -2.37 3.93 12.94
C VAL A 681 -3.26 2.73 12.63
N VAL A 682 -4.16 2.82 11.65
CA VAL A 682 -4.98 1.66 11.20
C VAL A 682 -4.32 0.91 10.05
N PHE A 683 -4.67 -0.36 9.85
CA PHE A 683 -4.25 -1.08 8.65
C PHE A 683 -4.87 -0.44 7.40
N THR A 684 -4.02 -0.06 6.45
CA THR A 684 -4.41 0.30 5.09
C THR A 684 -4.31 -0.93 4.16
N ASN A 685 -4.97 -0.87 3.00
CA ASN A 685 -4.68 -1.83 1.93
C ASN A 685 -3.45 -1.37 1.11
N ASN A 686 -3.06 -2.14 0.08
CA ASN A 686 -1.88 -1.94 -0.78
C ASN A 686 -1.78 -0.57 -1.51
N LYS A 687 -2.72 0.34 -1.31
CA LYS A 687 -2.80 1.69 -1.88
C LYS A 687 -2.57 2.82 -0.85
N ASP A 688 -2.44 2.44 0.41
CA ASP A 688 -2.75 3.27 1.58
C ASP A 688 -4.21 3.75 1.68
N ASP A 689 -5.14 3.11 0.95
CA ASP A 689 -6.58 3.33 1.09
C ASP A 689 -7.12 2.67 2.38
N ALA A 690 -8.16 3.27 2.95
CA ALA A 690 -8.90 2.69 4.07
C ALA A 690 -9.54 1.35 3.69
N ILE A 691 -9.54 0.41 4.63
CA ILE A 691 -10.14 -0.91 4.45
C ILE A 691 -11.64 -0.84 4.75
N SER A 692 -12.47 -1.51 3.93
CA SER A 692 -13.87 -1.76 4.27
C SER A 692 -14.04 -3.16 4.84
N CYS A 693 -14.83 -3.26 5.90
CA CYS A 693 -15.29 -4.48 6.55
C CYS A 693 -16.81 -4.68 6.43
N CYS A 694 -17.48 -3.75 5.72
CA CYS A 694 -18.90 -3.77 5.38
C CYS A 694 -19.08 -3.76 3.86
N THR A 695 -20.22 -4.27 3.36
CA THR A 695 -20.66 -4.03 1.98
C THR A 695 -21.07 -2.56 1.81
N ASN A 696 -21.28 -2.14 0.55
CA ASN A 696 -22.08 -0.98 0.12
C ASN A 696 -22.53 -0.02 1.24
N ASN A 697 -21.68 0.93 1.63
CA ASN A 697 -22.00 1.96 2.64
C ASN A 697 -22.68 1.45 3.93
N GLY A 698 -22.40 0.22 4.37
CA GLY A 698 -22.93 -0.37 5.60
C GLY A 698 -24.18 -1.25 5.45
N GLU A 699 -24.65 -1.56 4.23
CA GLU A 699 -25.82 -2.43 3.99
C GLU A 699 -25.75 -3.79 4.71
N ASP A 700 -24.58 -4.40 4.78
CA ASP A 700 -24.34 -5.66 5.51
C ASP A 700 -22.88 -5.82 5.94
N ILE A 701 -22.63 -6.80 6.81
CA ILE A 701 -21.28 -7.22 7.19
C ILE A 701 -20.70 -8.06 6.04
N LEU A 702 -19.47 -7.78 5.63
CA LEU A 702 -18.78 -8.64 4.68
C LEU A 702 -18.62 -10.07 5.25
N SER A 703 -18.79 -11.11 4.44
CA SER A 703 -18.57 -12.50 4.91
C SER A 703 -17.15 -12.68 5.47
N PRO A 704 -16.86 -13.65 6.34
CA PRO A 704 -15.53 -13.80 6.97
C PRO A 704 -14.37 -13.96 5.98
N GLU A 705 -14.67 -14.41 4.77
CA GLU A 705 -13.74 -14.63 3.66
C GLU A 705 -13.61 -13.35 2.80
N LEU A 706 -14.67 -12.51 2.82
CA LEU A 706 -14.62 -11.08 2.54
C LEU A 706 -14.12 -10.24 3.73
N GLN A 707 -13.31 -10.76 4.64
CA GLN A 707 -12.71 -9.94 5.69
C GLN A 707 -11.19 -9.97 5.67
N HIS A 708 -10.61 -8.77 5.67
CA HIS A 708 -9.20 -8.57 5.90
C HIS A 708 -8.88 -8.97 7.34
N PHE A 709 -7.69 -9.49 7.64
CA PHE A 709 -7.33 -9.98 8.98
C PHE A 709 -7.42 -8.90 10.10
N ALA A 710 -7.43 -7.63 9.69
CA ALA A 710 -7.61 -6.47 10.53
C ALA A 710 -9.06 -5.93 10.56
N CYS A 711 -10.04 -6.65 10.03
CA CYS A 711 -11.45 -6.29 10.18
C CYS A 711 -12.00 -6.71 11.54
N ALA A 712 -12.78 -5.83 12.16
CA ALA A 712 -13.60 -6.15 13.33
C ALA A 712 -14.91 -5.32 13.28
N PRO A 713 -15.73 -5.48 12.23
CA PRO A 713 -16.89 -4.63 11.95
C PRO A 713 -17.89 -4.63 13.12
N ILE A 714 -18.58 -3.50 13.29
CA ILE A 714 -19.57 -3.33 14.34
C ILE A 714 -20.95 -3.66 13.75
N ALA A 715 -21.53 -4.77 14.18
CA ALA A 715 -22.87 -5.19 13.77
C ALA A 715 -23.93 -4.22 14.29
N VAL A 716 -24.85 -3.80 13.43
CA VAL A 716 -26.06 -3.07 13.80
C VAL A 716 -27.23 -4.06 13.80
N ALA A 717 -28.05 -4.03 14.84
CA ALA A 717 -29.18 -4.95 14.98
C ALA A 717 -30.34 -4.54 14.05
N PRO A 718 -31.17 -5.49 13.56
CA PRO A 718 -32.33 -5.17 12.70
C PRO A 718 -33.37 -4.24 13.35
N ASP A 719 -33.37 -4.18 14.68
CA ASP A 719 -34.20 -3.35 15.55
C ASP A 719 -33.49 -2.08 16.07
N ASP A 720 -32.30 -1.73 15.55
CA ASP A 720 -31.63 -0.48 15.90
C ASP A 720 -32.51 0.73 15.56
N GLN A 721 -32.78 1.58 16.56
CA GLN A 721 -33.77 2.66 16.46
C GLN A 721 -33.42 3.76 15.43
N PHE A 722 -32.21 3.77 14.87
CA PHE A 722 -31.77 4.79 13.92
C PHE A 722 -31.22 4.20 12.61
N PHE A 723 -30.21 3.33 12.68
CA PHE A 723 -29.53 2.86 11.47
C PHE A 723 -30.36 1.85 10.66
N SER A 724 -31.28 1.10 11.29
CA SER A 724 -32.18 0.18 10.58
C SER A 724 -33.09 0.90 9.58
N ALA A 725 -33.51 2.14 9.89
CA ALA A 725 -34.36 2.97 9.02
C ALA A 725 -33.67 3.36 7.70
N PHE A 726 -32.33 3.28 7.65
CA PHE A 726 -31.52 3.50 6.45
C PHE A 726 -31.03 2.19 5.81
N GLY A 727 -31.48 1.02 6.30
CA GLY A 727 -31.03 -0.30 5.85
C GLY A 727 -29.60 -0.67 6.29
N HIS A 728 -29.00 0.10 7.20
CA HIS A 728 -27.57 0.07 7.50
C HIS A 728 -27.27 -0.92 8.65
N LYS A 729 -26.75 -2.10 8.32
CA LYS A 729 -26.48 -3.22 9.25
C LYS A 729 -25.04 -3.31 9.76
N CYS A 730 -24.10 -2.52 9.22
CA CYS A 730 -22.68 -2.64 9.55
C CYS A 730 -22.00 -1.27 9.63
N ILE A 731 -21.43 -0.92 10.79
CA ILE A 731 -20.54 0.24 10.92
C ILE A 731 -19.11 -0.23 10.69
N ASN A 732 -18.43 0.37 9.71
CA ASN A 732 -17.09 -0.05 9.30
C ASN A 732 -16.07 0.19 10.42
N PHE A 733 -15.30 -0.86 10.76
CA PHE A 733 -14.26 -0.78 11.78
C PHE A 733 -13.05 -1.63 11.41
N VAL A 734 -11.90 -0.95 11.32
CA VAL A 734 -10.58 -1.53 11.05
C VAL A 734 -9.71 -1.43 12.31
N ARG A 735 -9.02 -2.51 12.63
CA ARG A 735 -8.12 -2.65 13.79
C ARG A 735 -6.87 -1.77 13.65
N THR A 736 -6.26 -1.41 14.79
CA THR A 736 -5.00 -0.63 14.83
C THR A 736 -3.82 -1.53 14.48
N GLN A 737 -2.82 -1.00 13.75
CA GLN A 737 -1.58 -1.71 13.43
C GLN A 737 -0.80 -2.07 14.70
N ILE A 738 0.06 -3.09 14.59
CA ILE A 738 0.85 -3.63 15.68
C ILE A 738 2.26 -3.03 15.62
N ALA A 739 2.77 -2.53 16.73
CA ALA A 739 4.13 -2.02 16.82
C ALA A 739 5.17 -3.16 16.77
N PRO A 740 6.40 -2.90 16.31
CA PRO A 740 7.52 -3.80 16.59
C PRO A 740 7.72 -3.97 18.10
N ALA A 741 8.20 -5.15 18.52
CA ALA A 741 8.66 -5.36 19.90
C ALA A 741 10.12 -4.88 20.02
N ASP A 742 10.41 -4.02 21.02
CA ASP A 742 11.77 -3.50 21.25
C ASP A 742 12.83 -4.58 21.51
N ASP A 743 12.40 -5.76 22.00
CA ASP A 743 13.24 -6.93 22.31
C ASP A 743 13.15 -8.05 21.26
N CYS A 744 12.39 -7.85 20.18
CA CYS A 744 12.10 -8.82 19.14
C CYS A 744 11.45 -10.14 19.61
N THR A 745 10.80 -10.15 20.78
CA THR A 745 10.05 -11.33 21.24
C THR A 745 8.68 -11.44 20.54
N VAL A 746 8.20 -12.68 20.40
CA VAL A 746 6.85 -12.98 19.89
C VAL A 746 5.90 -13.02 21.09
N GLY A 747 4.76 -12.34 21.00
CA GLY A 747 3.85 -12.19 22.14
C GLY A 747 2.43 -11.78 21.75
N TYR A 748 1.72 -11.17 22.70
CA TYR A 748 0.44 -10.52 22.41
C TYR A 748 0.66 -9.24 21.59
N ALA A 749 -0.32 -8.87 20.77
CA ALA A 749 -0.27 -7.62 20.04
C ALA A 749 -0.15 -6.41 20.99
N LYS A 750 0.84 -5.54 20.77
CA LYS A 750 0.88 -4.14 21.22
C LYS A 750 0.53 -3.24 20.03
N GLN A 751 -0.50 -2.42 20.15
CA GLN A 751 -0.90 -1.51 19.07
C GLN A 751 0.08 -0.34 18.92
N MET A 752 0.21 0.17 17.71
CA MET A 752 1.12 1.26 17.33
C MET A 752 0.52 2.64 17.58
N ASN A 753 1.33 3.55 18.14
CA ASN A 753 1.03 4.99 18.19
C ASN A 753 1.62 5.72 16.96
N GLY A 754 0.86 6.63 16.36
CA GLY A 754 1.28 7.49 15.24
C GLY A 754 1.76 8.89 15.66
N ALA A 755 1.74 9.20 16.95
CA ALA A 755 2.29 10.41 17.55
C ALA A 755 3.50 10.07 18.42
N THR A 756 4.24 11.09 18.88
CA THR A 756 5.09 10.92 20.07
C THR A 756 4.18 10.62 21.27
N HIS A 757 4.66 9.89 22.27
CA HIS A 757 3.84 9.61 23.46
C HIS A 757 3.86 10.78 24.47
N TYR A 758 4.64 11.83 24.20
CA TYR A 758 4.93 12.93 25.10
C TYR A 758 4.04 14.15 24.85
N PRO A 759 3.69 14.95 25.88
CA PRO A 759 3.14 16.29 25.68
C PRO A 759 4.27 17.21 25.18
N ASP A 760 4.46 17.26 23.86
CA ASP A 760 5.58 17.94 23.18
C ASP A 760 5.19 18.74 21.93
N LEU A 761 3.90 18.97 21.71
CA LEU A 761 3.32 19.69 20.58
C LEU A 761 3.65 19.04 19.21
N SER A 762 3.76 17.71 19.15
CA SER A 762 3.91 16.93 17.92
C SER A 762 2.80 17.23 16.90
N HIS A 763 1.56 17.42 17.35
CA HIS A 763 0.43 17.82 16.52
C HIS A 763 0.50 19.27 15.98
N LEU A 764 1.38 20.11 16.52
CA LEU A 764 1.71 21.44 15.98
C LEU A 764 2.93 21.40 15.04
N TYR A 765 4.00 20.74 15.47
CA TYR A 765 5.31 20.74 14.78
C TYR A 765 5.48 19.62 13.73
N GLY A 766 4.69 18.56 13.82
CA GLY A 766 4.86 17.31 13.10
C GLY A 766 5.81 16.33 13.80
N SER A 767 5.60 15.03 13.56
CA SER A 767 6.42 13.93 14.09
C SER A 767 7.50 13.42 13.12
N SER A 768 7.76 14.15 12.02
CA SER A 768 8.87 13.88 11.09
C SER A 768 9.58 15.15 10.65
N GLN A 769 10.85 15.06 10.25
CA GLN A 769 11.65 16.23 9.85
C GLN A 769 11.14 16.85 8.54
N GLU A 770 10.63 16.04 7.61
CA GLU A 770 9.97 16.47 6.38
C GLU A 770 8.70 17.26 6.71
N LYS A 771 7.91 16.75 7.66
CA LYS A 771 6.66 17.38 8.10
C LYS A 771 6.93 18.72 8.76
N LEU A 772 7.90 18.80 9.68
CA LEU A 772 8.36 20.05 10.27
C LEU A 772 8.88 21.04 9.22
N SER A 773 9.70 20.57 8.28
CA SER A 773 10.23 21.40 7.19
C SER A 773 9.13 21.93 6.27
N SER A 774 8.03 21.20 6.12
CA SER A 774 6.84 21.67 5.40
C SER A 774 6.11 22.81 6.12
N LEU A 775 6.29 22.96 7.45
CA LEU A 775 5.61 23.93 8.31
C LEU A 775 6.48 25.13 8.71
N ARG A 776 7.81 25.07 8.61
CA ARG A 776 8.72 26.19 8.95
C ARG A 776 8.78 27.31 7.90
N ALA A 777 8.92 28.54 8.35
CA ALA A 777 9.12 29.76 7.56
C ALA A 777 10.42 30.50 7.99
N PRO A 778 10.97 31.38 7.13
CA PRO A 778 12.14 32.21 7.48
C PRO A 778 11.88 33.11 8.69
N GLY A 779 12.95 33.56 9.33
CA GLY A 779 12.92 34.29 10.60
C GLY A 779 12.60 33.40 11.80
N ALA A 780 12.93 32.10 11.74
CA ALA A 780 12.63 31.11 12.78
C ALA A 780 11.14 30.94 13.11
N LEU A 781 10.25 31.07 12.12
CA LEU A 781 8.79 31.07 12.32
C LEU A 781 8.14 29.74 11.90
N LEU A 782 6.91 29.51 12.36
CA LEU A 782 5.95 28.64 11.68
C LEU A 782 5.24 29.43 10.57
N LYS A 783 4.96 28.76 9.45
CA LYS A 783 4.22 29.31 8.31
C LYS A 783 2.83 29.76 8.74
N THR A 784 2.52 31.00 8.43
CA THR A 784 1.18 31.59 8.48
C THR A 784 0.86 32.17 7.10
N PHE A 785 -0.41 32.48 6.85
CA PHE A 785 -0.76 33.49 5.83
C PHE A 785 -1.47 34.67 6.48
N ASN A 786 -1.37 35.82 5.80
CA ASN A 786 -2.01 37.05 6.25
C ASN A 786 -3.43 37.15 5.69
N ASP A 787 -4.44 37.04 6.55
CA ASP A 787 -5.85 37.22 6.23
C ASP A 787 -6.32 38.59 6.74
N TYR A 788 -6.08 39.61 5.92
CA TYR A 788 -6.43 41.02 6.18
C TYR A 788 -5.85 41.59 7.48
N GLY A 789 -4.55 41.39 7.70
CA GLY A 789 -3.81 41.85 8.88
C GLY A 789 -3.68 40.81 9.99
N ARG A 790 -4.40 39.67 9.89
CA ARG A 790 -4.38 38.59 10.88
C ARG A 790 -3.53 37.42 10.41
N GLU A 791 -2.88 36.74 11.34
CA GLU A 791 -2.11 35.52 11.02
C GLU A 791 -2.99 34.28 11.21
N LEU A 792 -3.18 33.49 10.16
CA LEU A 792 -3.84 32.17 10.24
C LEU A 792 -2.84 31.08 9.83
N PRO A 793 -3.03 29.82 10.27
CA PRO A 793 -2.22 28.69 9.82
C PRO A 793 -2.23 28.55 8.28
N PRO A 794 -1.26 27.86 7.67
CA PRO A 794 -1.14 27.80 6.22
C PRO A 794 -2.30 26.99 5.60
N LEU A 795 -2.77 27.35 4.41
CA LEU A 795 -3.78 26.56 3.69
C LEU A 795 -3.16 25.35 3.02
N THR A 796 -3.93 24.26 2.93
CA THR A 796 -3.55 23.03 2.23
C THR A 796 -4.60 22.57 1.22
N LYS A 797 -4.16 21.73 0.26
CA LYS A 797 -4.99 21.19 -0.84
C LYS A 797 -5.69 19.88 -0.48
N ARG A 798 -5.73 19.51 0.80
CA ARG A 798 -6.42 18.32 1.28
C ARG A 798 -7.93 18.44 1.04
N LYS A 799 -8.55 17.33 0.66
CA LYS A 799 -9.94 17.31 0.19
C LYS A 799 -10.97 17.19 1.31
N GLU A 800 -10.53 16.88 2.53
CA GLU A 800 -11.37 16.72 3.73
C GLU A 800 -12.26 17.94 3.99
N CYS A 801 -11.77 19.16 3.71
CA CYS A 801 -12.51 20.41 3.92
C CYS A 801 -13.06 21.05 2.63
N MET A 802 -12.92 20.39 1.47
CA MET A 802 -13.32 20.95 0.17
C MET A 802 -14.80 20.71 -0.10
N THR A 803 -15.65 21.49 0.57
CA THR A 803 -17.09 21.56 0.25
C THR A 803 -17.36 22.30 -1.07
N VAL A 804 -18.58 22.19 -1.60
CA VAL A 804 -19.02 22.80 -2.88
C VAL A 804 -19.01 24.34 -2.88
N LYS A 805 -18.68 25.00 -1.76
CA LYS A 805 -18.60 26.46 -1.66
C LYS A 805 -17.20 26.95 -2.00
N GLU A 806 -17.11 27.90 -2.94
CA GLU A 806 -15.86 28.54 -3.34
C GLU A 806 -15.08 29.11 -2.14
N GLY A 807 -13.77 28.89 -2.10
CA GLY A 807 -12.89 29.37 -1.03
C GLY A 807 -12.81 28.49 0.23
N ALA A 808 -13.46 27.33 0.26
CA ALA A 808 -13.25 26.32 1.30
C ALA A 808 -11.90 25.58 1.10
N ALA A 809 -11.08 25.53 2.15
CA ALA A 809 -9.80 24.82 2.20
C ALA A 809 -9.47 24.42 3.65
N CYS A 810 -8.72 23.32 3.83
CA CYS A 810 -8.19 22.97 5.14
C CYS A 810 -6.99 23.88 5.51
N PHE A 811 -6.73 24.00 6.81
CA PHE A 811 -5.44 24.43 7.32
C PHE A 811 -4.46 23.25 7.41
N GLU A 812 -3.16 23.53 7.32
CA GLU A 812 -2.07 22.58 7.52
C GLU A 812 -1.52 22.71 8.95
N SER A 813 -1.30 21.58 9.61
CA SER A 813 -0.82 21.49 11.01
C SER A 813 0.19 20.34 11.12
N GLY A 814 0.73 20.07 12.31
CA GLY A 814 1.66 18.95 12.53
C GLY A 814 1.04 17.59 12.22
N ASP A 815 -0.23 17.41 12.57
CA ASP A 815 -0.99 16.18 12.33
C ASP A 815 -2.05 16.33 11.19
N HIS A 816 -3.19 15.65 11.31
CA HIS A 816 -4.30 15.71 10.35
C HIS A 816 -5.66 16.09 10.96
N HIS A 817 -5.82 15.99 12.28
CA HIS A 817 -7.08 16.27 12.98
C HIS A 817 -7.29 17.76 13.27
N GLY A 818 -6.31 18.65 13.09
CA GLY A 818 -6.45 20.08 13.39
C GLY A 818 -7.58 20.84 12.68
N ASN A 819 -8.27 20.21 11.72
CA ASN A 819 -9.49 20.71 11.05
C ASN A 819 -10.79 20.01 11.49
N GLN A 820 -10.71 18.98 12.35
CA GLN A 820 -11.82 18.07 12.65
C GLN A 820 -13.05 18.78 13.21
N ILE A 821 -12.84 19.72 14.14
CA ILE A 821 -13.87 20.63 14.69
C ILE A 821 -13.22 22.02 14.78
N ILE A 822 -13.97 23.07 14.44
CA ILE A 822 -13.42 24.43 14.33
C ILE A 822 -12.85 25.00 15.64
N SER A 823 -13.35 24.55 16.78
CA SER A 823 -12.81 24.88 18.11
C SER A 823 -11.42 24.28 18.38
N LEU A 824 -11.08 23.14 17.75
CA LEU A 824 -9.71 22.60 17.78
C LEU A 824 -8.77 23.46 16.91
N THR A 825 -9.25 23.88 15.74
CA THR A 825 -8.53 24.80 14.82
C THR A 825 -8.16 26.13 15.49
N VAL A 826 -8.98 26.61 16.43
CA VAL A 826 -8.65 27.78 17.28
C VAL A 826 -7.40 27.53 18.12
N LEU A 827 -7.27 26.39 18.81
CA LEU A 827 -6.08 26.09 19.62
C LEU A 827 -4.83 25.96 18.75
N HIS A 828 -4.89 25.26 17.61
CA HIS A 828 -3.77 25.25 16.65
C HIS A 828 -3.39 26.67 16.19
N THR A 829 -4.37 27.56 15.97
CA THR A 829 -4.12 28.96 15.60
C THR A 829 -3.42 29.74 16.71
N ILE A 830 -3.91 29.63 17.96
CA ILE A 830 -3.32 30.29 19.14
C ILE A 830 -1.88 29.82 19.38
N PHE A 831 -1.61 28.52 19.37
CA PHE A 831 -0.25 28.00 19.57
C PHE A 831 0.70 28.28 18.38
N THR A 832 0.20 28.35 17.14
CA THR A 832 0.99 28.81 15.98
C THR A 832 1.39 30.28 16.13
N ARG A 833 0.46 31.13 16.56
CA ARG A 833 0.73 32.55 16.83
C ARG A 833 1.71 32.72 17.99
N GLU A 834 1.57 31.95 19.07
CA GLU A 834 2.43 32.03 20.25
C GLU A 834 3.88 31.64 19.93
N HIS A 835 4.10 30.60 19.12
CA HIS A 835 5.43 30.28 18.58
C HIS A 835 6.02 31.50 17.85
N ASN A 836 5.27 32.07 16.90
CA ASN A 836 5.72 33.23 16.14
C ASN A 836 5.95 34.47 17.01
N ARG A 837 5.17 34.66 18.09
CA ARG A 837 5.34 35.74 19.07
C ARG A 837 6.64 35.59 19.85
N ILE A 838 6.91 34.40 20.39
CA ILE A 838 8.13 34.10 21.14
C ILE A 838 9.36 34.19 20.23
N ALA A 839 9.34 33.58 19.03
CA ALA A 839 10.47 33.62 18.09
C ALA A 839 10.86 35.07 17.72
N ARG A 840 9.87 35.92 17.42
CA ARG A 840 10.08 37.36 17.15
C ARG A 840 10.62 38.13 18.34
N ALA A 841 10.36 37.71 19.57
CA ALA A 841 10.90 38.33 20.78
C ALA A 841 12.33 37.85 21.06
N LEU A 842 12.59 36.54 21.01
CA LEU A 842 13.92 35.95 21.18
C LEU A 842 14.93 36.52 20.17
N SER A 843 14.55 36.61 18.89
CA SER A 843 15.38 37.21 17.83
C SER A 843 15.76 38.68 18.09
N ARG A 844 14.93 39.45 18.82
CA ARG A 844 15.23 40.85 19.19
C ARG A 844 16.17 40.96 20.38
N ILE A 845 16.00 40.12 21.41
CA ILE A 845 16.82 40.18 22.63
C ILE A 845 18.17 39.47 22.47
N ASN A 846 18.23 38.45 21.59
CA ASN A 846 19.41 37.65 21.28
C ASN A 846 19.80 37.80 19.78
N PRO A 847 20.22 38.99 19.31
CA PRO A 847 20.53 39.25 17.90
C PRO A 847 21.76 38.49 17.36
N MET A 848 22.48 37.76 18.23
CA MET A 848 23.61 36.89 17.88
C MET A 848 23.21 35.42 17.67
N TRP A 849 21.95 35.05 17.89
CA TRP A 849 21.44 33.71 17.61
C TRP A 849 21.05 33.57 16.14
N ASP A 850 21.31 32.40 15.55
CA ASP A 850 20.81 32.06 14.22
C ASP A 850 19.34 31.61 14.24
N GLU A 851 18.71 31.53 13.07
CA GLU A 851 17.29 31.12 12.99
C GLU A 851 17.04 29.71 13.52
N GLU A 852 18.03 28.83 13.43
CA GLU A 852 17.91 27.45 13.91
C GLU A 852 17.84 27.43 15.44
N ARG A 853 18.76 28.15 16.11
CA ARG A 853 18.75 28.30 17.57
C ARG A 853 17.49 29.01 18.07
N VAL A 854 17.06 30.10 17.43
CA VAL A 854 15.80 30.77 17.79
C VAL A 854 14.62 29.81 17.67
N PHE A 855 14.56 28.99 16.61
CA PHE A 855 13.46 28.03 16.40
C PHE A 855 13.42 26.95 17.48
N TRP A 856 14.56 26.30 17.79
CA TRP A 856 14.60 25.24 18.80
C TRP A 856 14.38 25.74 20.22
N GLU A 857 14.89 26.93 20.57
CA GLU A 857 14.61 27.56 21.87
C GLU A 857 13.13 27.98 21.97
N THR A 858 12.52 28.48 20.88
CA THR A 858 11.07 28.76 20.83
C THR A 858 10.24 27.49 21.00
N ARG A 859 10.58 26.39 20.31
CA ARG A 859 9.92 25.09 20.48
C ARG A 859 10.04 24.61 21.94
N ARG A 860 11.23 24.71 22.54
CA ARG A 860 11.49 24.32 23.94
C ARG A 860 10.62 25.12 24.92
N ILE A 861 10.52 26.44 24.77
CA ILE A 861 9.68 27.29 25.64
C ILE A 861 8.20 26.97 25.45
N LEU A 862 7.70 26.82 24.22
CA LEU A 862 6.28 26.56 23.99
C LEU A 862 5.85 25.14 24.43
N GLN A 863 6.74 24.16 24.32
CA GLN A 863 6.58 22.84 24.94
C GLN A 863 6.45 22.97 26.46
N ALA A 864 7.33 23.76 27.09
CA ALA A 864 7.29 23.99 28.53
C ALA A 864 6.01 24.69 29.01
N ILE A 865 5.53 25.68 28.25
CA ILE A 865 4.23 26.32 28.47
C ILE A 865 3.09 25.30 28.36
N HIS A 866 3.07 24.46 27.32
CA HIS A 866 2.03 23.44 27.14
C HIS A 866 2.00 22.46 28.32
N GLN A 867 3.17 21.95 28.71
CA GLN A 867 3.32 21.08 29.87
C GLN A 867 2.94 21.78 31.18
N HIS A 868 3.26 23.07 31.36
CA HIS A 868 2.84 23.81 32.55
C HIS A 868 1.31 23.91 32.63
N ILE A 869 0.63 24.35 31.56
CA ILE A 869 -0.84 24.47 31.50
C ILE A 869 -1.52 23.11 31.80
N ILE A 870 -1.00 21.99 31.27
CA ILE A 870 -1.52 20.65 31.55
C ILE A 870 -1.49 20.35 33.06
N TYR A 871 -0.34 20.52 33.72
CA TYR A 871 -0.16 20.07 35.11
C TYR A 871 -0.58 21.12 36.16
N ASN A 872 -0.71 22.39 35.78
CA ASN A 872 -1.05 23.51 36.65
C ASN A 872 -2.52 23.95 36.57
N GLU A 873 -3.17 23.80 35.41
CA GLU A 873 -4.56 24.23 35.19
C GLU A 873 -5.48 23.05 34.83
N TRP A 874 -5.12 22.21 33.85
CA TRP A 874 -6.04 21.19 33.32
C TRP A 874 -6.20 19.96 34.22
N LEU A 875 -5.08 19.34 34.66
CA LEU A 875 -5.12 18.16 35.52
C LEU A 875 -5.72 18.39 36.91
N PRO A 876 -5.44 19.51 37.63
CA PRO A 876 -6.10 19.80 38.91
C PRO A 876 -7.63 19.79 38.81
N SER A 877 -8.15 20.44 37.76
CA SER A 877 -9.57 20.59 37.48
C SER A 877 -10.23 19.28 37.01
N LEU A 878 -9.47 18.36 36.42
CA LEU A 878 -9.95 17.03 36.03
C LEU A 878 -10.01 16.01 37.19
N LEU A 879 -8.94 15.92 37.97
CA LEU A 879 -8.67 14.76 38.83
C LEU A 879 -8.93 15.00 40.32
N GLY A 880 -9.03 16.25 40.76
CA GLY A 880 -9.22 16.61 42.17
C GLY A 880 -7.96 16.47 43.03
N PRO A 881 -7.87 17.25 44.13
CA PRO A 881 -6.60 17.49 44.82
C PRO A 881 -5.99 16.24 45.46
N GLN A 882 -6.81 15.30 45.92
CA GLN A 882 -6.33 14.08 46.55
C GLN A 882 -5.64 13.12 45.55
N ILE A 883 -6.11 13.06 44.31
CA ILE A 883 -5.46 12.26 43.25
C ILE A 883 -4.13 12.90 42.85
N LEU A 884 -4.08 14.22 42.58
CA LEU A 884 -2.83 14.90 42.24
C LEU A 884 -1.77 14.78 43.34
N LYS A 885 -2.19 14.86 44.60
CA LYS A 885 -1.30 14.67 45.75
C LYS A 885 -0.76 13.24 45.83
N THR A 886 -1.61 12.24 45.59
CA THR A 886 -1.24 10.81 45.63
C THR A 886 -0.24 10.46 44.52
N PHE A 887 -0.42 11.02 43.32
CA PHE A 887 0.45 10.77 42.16
C PHE A 887 1.55 11.84 41.95
N GLY A 888 1.77 12.76 42.90
CA GLY A 888 2.84 13.77 42.83
C GLY A 888 2.77 14.71 41.62
N LEU A 889 1.58 14.95 41.08
CA LEU A 889 1.40 15.61 39.78
C LEU A 889 1.63 17.12 39.83
N TYR A 890 1.31 17.78 40.95
CA TYR A 890 1.48 19.23 41.14
C TYR A 890 2.87 19.74 40.71
N PRO A 891 2.95 20.94 40.09
CA PRO A 891 4.22 21.62 39.84
C PRO A 891 5.04 21.81 41.12
N SER A 892 6.36 21.70 40.97
CA SER A 892 7.37 21.81 42.01
C SER A 892 7.74 23.28 42.28
N SER A 893 8.19 23.63 43.48
CA SER A 893 8.84 24.92 43.72
C SER A 893 10.31 24.84 43.27
N GLY A 894 10.70 25.61 42.24
CA GLY A 894 12.00 25.46 41.58
C GLY A 894 12.04 24.24 40.64
N TYR A 895 13.17 23.52 40.63
CA TYR A 895 13.32 22.28 39.86
C TYR A 895 12.64 21.09 40.53
N SER A 896 12.19 20.12 39.72
CA SER A 896 11.72 18.83 40.20
C SER A 896 12.87 17.82 40.26
N THR A 897 12.84 16.92 41.25
CA THR A 897 13.75 15.77 41.37
C THR A 897 13.07 14.44 41.00
N ALA A 898 11.91 14.50 40.33
CA ALA A 898 11.06 13.33 40.08
C ALA A 898 11.51 12.45 38.89
N TYR A 899 12.48 12.91 38.09
CA TYR A 899 12.97 12.19 36.91
C TYR A 899 13.54 10.82 37.29
N ASP A 900 13.17 9.80 36.52
CA ASP A 900 13.59 8.42 36.74
C ASP A 900 13.82 7.73 35.38
N PRO A 901 15.08 7.44 34.99
CA PRO A 901 15.40 6.81 33.72
C PRO A 901 14.98 5.33 33.63
N HIS A 902 14.37 4.77 34.68
CA HIS A 902 13.75 3.44 34.64
C HIS A 902 12.22 3.48 34.46
N VAL A 903 11.60 4.67 34.47
CA VAL A 903 10.18 4.84 34.13
C VAL A 903 10.04 4.93 32.60
N ASN A 904 9.29 4.01 32.01
CA ASN A 904 8.86 4.12 30.62
C ASN A 904 7.68 5.13 30.54
N PRO A 905 7.83 6.27 29.83
CA PRO A 905 6.78 7.29 29.69
C PRO A 905 5.71 6.93 28.66
N ALA A 906 5.88 5.86 27.88
CA ALA A 906 4.94 5.50 26.81
C ALA A 906 3.49 5.33 27.32
N LEU A 907 2.56 5.92 26.57
CA LEU A 907 1.12 5.76 26.80
C LEU A 907 0.69 4.29 26.94
N SER A 908 -0.14 4.02 27.94
CA SER A 908 -0.93 2.79 28.07
C SER A 908 -2.14 2.80 27.13
N ALA A 909 -2.55 1.63 26.67
CA ALA A 909 -3.75 1.51 25.83
C ALA A 909 -5.04 1.77 26.64
N GLU A 910 -5.05 1.44 27.93
CA GLU A 910 -6.10 1.80 28.88
C GLU A 910 -6.38 3.31 28.88
N PHE A 911 -5.32 4.13 28.88
CA PHE A 911 -5.40 5.58 28.79
C PHE A 911 -5.94 6.05 27.43
N SER A 912 -5.33 5.62 26.32
CA SER A 912 -5.66 6.12 24.97
C SER A 912 -6.99 5.60 24.39
N THR A 913 -7.41 4.38 24.77
CA THR A 913 -8.64 3.76 24.21
C THR A 913 -9.86 3.81 25.13
N ALA A 914 -9.68 4.05 26.43
CA ALA A 914 -10.78 4.20 27.37
C ALA A 914 -10.69 5.50 28.18
N ALA A 915 -9.72 5.65 29.09
CA ALA A 915 -9.82 6.68 30.12
C ALA A 915 -9.86 8.11 29.56
N MET A 916 -8.92 8.51 28.69
CA MET A 916 -8.94 9.85 28.05
C MET A 916 -10.13 10.07 27.12
N ARG A 917 -10.84 9.00 26.73
CA ARG A 917 -12.07 9.08 25.94
C ARG A 917 -13.30 9.45 26.77
N PHE A 918 -13.15 9.76 28.06
CA PHE A 918 -14.16 10.52 28.82
C PHE A 918 -14.53 11.81 28.08
N GLY A 919 -13.56 12.42 27.36
CA GLY A 919 -13.72 13.66 26.60
C GLY A 919 -14.86 13.65 25.56
N HIS A 920 -15.36 12.47 25.15
CA HIS A 920 -16.48 12.35 24.21
C HIS A 920 -17.87 12.48 24.86
N SER A 921 -17.99 12.27 26.18
CA SER A 921 -19.25 12.47 26.93
C SER A 921 -19.50 13.95 27.19
N VAL A 922 -18.45 14.71 27.51
CA VAL A 922 -18.53 16.16 27.82
C VAL A 922 -18.79 17.07 26.60
N VAL A 923 -18.98 16.51 25.39
CA VAL A 923 -19.19 17.29 24.15
C VAL A 923 -20.65 17.73 24.03
N ASP A 924 -20.87 19.05 24.04
CA ASP A 924 -22.13 19.64 23.59
C ASP A 924 -22.26 19.49 22.06
N GLY A 925 -23.41 19.02 21.56
CA GLY A 925 -23.67 18.94 20.12
C GLY A 925 -23.71 20.29 19.40
N ARG A 926 -23.71 21.41 20.14
CA ARG A 926 -23.77 22.77 19.61
C ARG A 926 -22.74 23.70 20.26
N ILE A 927 -22.19 24.62 19.47
CA ILE A 927 -21.30 25.70 19.92
C ILE A 927 -22.03 27.04 19.71
N MET A 928 -22.24 27.80 20.78
CA MET A 928 -22.83 29.13 20.76
C MET A 928 -21.75 30.19 20.54
N ILE A 929 -21.90 30.99 19.49
CA ILE A 929 -21.01 32.08 19.13
C ILE A 929 -21.62 33.41 19.62
N PRO A 930 -21.16 34.00 20.74
CA PRO A 930 -21.67 35.28 21.24
C PRO A 930 -21.27 36.46 20.35
N SER A 931 -21.93 37.60 20.53
CA SER A 931 -21.49 38.89 19.97
C SER A 931 -21.50 39.98 21.05
N PRO A 932 -20.32 40.41 21.56
CA PRO A 932 -20.23 41.47 22.56
C PRO A 932 -20.89 42.79 22.12
N LYS A 933 -20.95 43.07 20.82
CA LYS A 933 -21.56 44.30 20.26
C LYS A 933 -23.08 44.26 20.10
N MET A 934 -23.69 43.07 20.09
CA MET A 934 -25.15 42.93 19.92
C MET A 934 -25.85 42.43 21.19
N GLY A 935 -25.10 41.79 22.09
CA GLY A 935 -25.66 41.07 23.23
C GLY A 935 -26.16 39.68 22.82
N GLY A 936 -25.94 38.69 23.68
CA GLY A 936 -26.37 37.31 23.44
C GLY A 936 -25.64 36.59 22.30
N VAL A 937 -26.30 35.55 21.77
CA VAL A 937 -25.77 34.63 20.76
C VAL A 937 -26.01 35.19 19.35
N TYR A 938 -24.96 35.28 18.55
CA TYR A 938 -24.99 35.70 17.16
C TYR A 938 -25.23 34.53 16.19
N GLU A 939 -24.60 33.39 16.45
CA GLU A 939 -24.73 32.16 15.65
C GLU A 939 -24.71 30.96 16.60
N THR A 940 -25.55 29.95 16.34
CA THR A 940 -25.42 28.63 16.99
C THR A 940 -24.96 27.64 15.93
N ILE A 941 -23.80 27.05 16.17
CA ILE A 941 -23.16 26.09 15.28
C ILE A 941 -23.50 24.67 15.74
N SER A 942 -24.06 23.86 14.86
CA SER A 942 -24.22 22.41 15.04
C SER A 942 -22.87 21.73 14.75
N ILE A 943 -22.30 20.99 15.71
CA ILE A 943 -20.99 20.32 15.53
C ILE A 943 -20.96 19.38 14.31
N PRO A 944 -21.89 18.42 14.11
CA PRO A 944 -21.82 17.51 12.96
C PRO A 944 -21.85 18.24 11.61
N GLU A 945 -22.55 19.38 11.53
CA GLU A 945 -22.66 20.20 10.32
C GLU A 945 -21.38 20.99 9.97
N VAL A 946 -20.43 21.15 10.92
CA VAL A 946 -19.19 21.94 10.70
C VAL A 946 -17.90 21.14 10.86
N MET A 947 -17.99 19.82 11.02
CA MET A 947 -16.79 18.97 10.96
C MET A 947 -16.08 19.19 9.62
N PHE A 948 -14.77 19.43 9.67
CA PHE A 948 -13.95 19.81 8.51
C PHE A 948 -14.40 21.10 7.76
N GLN A 949 -15.06 22.06 8.43
CA GLN A 949 -15.39 23.37 7.84
C GLN A 949 -14.65 24.55 8.51
N PRO A 950 -13.31 24.59 8.46
CA PRO A 950 -12.50 25.62 9.12
C PRO A 950 -12.60 27.02 8.44
N SER A 951 -13.24 27.14 7.28
CA SER A 951 -13.33 28.39 6.51
C SER A 951 -14.00 29.54 7.28
N ARG A 952 -14.88 29.25 8.25
CA ARG A 952 -15.44 30.26 9.19
C ARG A 952 -14.37 31.06 9.94
N MET A 953 -13.17 30.49 10.20
CA MET A 953 -12.04 31.20 10.82
C MET A 953 -11.60 32.46 10.04
N ARG A 954 -11.88 32.51 8.74
CA ARG A 954 -11.58 33.66 7.88
C ARG A 954 -12.58 34.81 8.03
N LEU A 955 -13.70 34.63 8.73
CA LEU A 955 -14.60 35.73 9.05
C LEU A 955 -13.95 36.66 10.10
N ARG A 956 -14.04 37.98 9.87
CA ARG A 956 -13.23 39.00 10.60
C ARG A 956 -13.34 38.96 12.13
N HIS A 957 -14.50 38.60 12.68
CA HIS A 957 -14.77 38.62 14.12
C HIS A 957 -14.86 37.21 14.74
N PHE A 958 -14.63 36.16 13.96
CA PHE A 958 -15.04 34.81 14.35
C PHE A 958 -14.10 34.15 15.37
N LEU A 959 -12.78 34.36 15.27
CA LEU A 959 -11.82 33.83 16.25
C LEU A 959 -12.12 34.36 17.66
N ASP A 960 -12.18 35.68 17.82
CA ASP A 960 -12.50 36.34 19.10
C ASP A 960 -13.84 35.86 19.67
N ARG A 961 -14.90 35.79 18.85
CA ARG A 961 -16.22 35.34 19.30
C ARG A 961 -16.25 33.87 19.70
N LEU A 962 -15.57 33.00 18.96
CA LEU A 962 -15.47 31.57 19.29
C LEU A 962 -14.65 31.37 20.58
N LEU A 963 -13.56 32.12 20.78
CA LEU A 963 -12.80 32.11 22.05
C LEU A 963 -13.67 32.53 23.25
N ILE A 964 -14.43 33.62 23.12
CA ILE A 964 -15.38 34.06 24.16
C ILE A 964 -16.48 33.01 24.38
N GLY A 965 -16.99 32.38 23.31
CA GLY A 965 -17.96 31.30 23.38
C GLY A 965 -17.45 30.07 24.13
N LEU A 966 -16.22 29.62 23.84
CA LEU A 966 -15.59 28.48 24.49
C LEU A 966 -15.31 28.71 25.99
N ALA A 967 -15.02 29.94 26.39
CA ALA A 967 -14.80 30.32 27.79
C ALA A 967 -16.11 30.48 28.59
N ALA A 968 -17.23 30.77 27.91
CA ALA A 968 -18.52 31.07 28.55
C ALA A 968 -19.53 29.91 28.51
N GLN A 969 -19.59 29.13 27.42
CA GLN A 969 -20.53 28.00 27.31
C GLN A 969 -20.05 26.83 28.18
N PRO A 970 -20.93 26.25 29.03
CA PRO A 970 -20.60 25.03 29.76
C PRO A 970 -20.39 23.84 28.82
N MET A 971 -19.44 22.97 29.16
CA MET A 971 -19.41 21.61 28.58
C MET A 971 -20.52 20.73 29.15
N GLN A 972 -20.73 19.52 28.63
CA GLN A 972 -21.61 18.53 29.28
C GLN A 972 -20.89 17.85 30.47
N THR A 973 -21.60 17.13 31.33
CA THR A 973 -20.99 16.33 32.41
C THR A 973 -20.32 15.05 31.91
N VAL A 974 -19.53 14.39 32.76
CA VAL A 974 -18.97 13.06 32.51
C VAL A 974 -19.96 12.03 33.03
N ASP A 975 -20.64 11.34 32.12
CA ASP A 975 -21.80 10.50 32.41
C ASP A 975 -22.07 9.52 31.24
N PRO A 976 -23.08 8.62 31.31
CA PRO A 976 -23.42 7.75 30.19
C PRO A 976 -24.33 8.44 29.15
N PHE A 977 -24.15 9.73 28.88
CA PHE A 977 -24.79 10.42 27.77
C PHE A 977 -23.75 10.90 26.75
N VAL A 978 -24.08 10.79 25.47
CA VAL A 978 -23.23 11.19 24.35
C VAL A 978 -24.14 11.71 23.24
N THR A 979 -23.90 12.94 22.79
CA THR A 979 -24.83 13.62 21.85
C THR A 979 -25.03 12.86 20.53
N GLU A 980 -26.24 12.95 19.94
CA GLU A 980 -26.51 12.39 18.61
C GLU A 980 -25.54 12.88 17.52
N GLY A 981 -24.98 14.09 17.69
CA GLY A 981 -23.92 14.62 16.83
C GLY A 981 -22.67 13.73 16.75
N LEU A 982 -22.46 12.83 17.73
CA LEU A 982 -21.36 11.88 17.81
C LEU A 982 -21.82 10.41 17.72
N THR A 983 -23.03 10.06 18.16
CA THR A 983 -23.55 8.67 18.13
C THR A 983 -24.38 8.33 16.87
N ARG A 984 -24.69 9.32 16.04
CA ARG A 984 -25.52 9.17 14.82
C ARG A 984 -25.02 9.97 13.61
N TYR A 985 -24.46 11.17 13.83
CA TYR A 985 -24.14 12.12 12.77
C TYR A 985 -22.64 12.44 12.64
N MET A 986 -21.74 11.71 13.32
CA MET A 986 -20.31 11.99 13.25
C MET A 986 -19.79 11.85 11.81
N PHE A 987 -19.09 12.88 11.32
CA PHE A 987 -18.56 12.95 9.95
C PHE A 987 -19.61 12.76 8.83
N HIS A 988 -20.90 13.00 9.08
CA HIS A 988 -21.94 12.77 8.06
C HIS A 988 -21.71 13.58 6.77
N GLY A 989 -21.12 14.79 6.85
CA GLY A 989 -20.69 15.56 5.68
C GLY A 989 -21.82 15.98 4.72
N GLY A 990 -23.07 16.02 5.20
CA GLY A 990 -24.27 16.25 4.40
C GLY A 990 -25.05 14.98 4.02
N ASN A 991 -24.54 13.78 4.32
CA ASN A 991 -25.32 12.54 4.23
C ASN A 991 -26.43 12.49 5.32
N PRO A 992 -27.48 11.66 5.16
CA PRO A 992 -28.57 11.54 6.14
C PRO A 992 -28.15 10.97 7.51
N TYR A 993 -26.99 10.32 7.59
CA TYR A 993 -26.40 9.73 8.79
C TYR A 993 -24.87 9.78 8.70
N GLY A 994 -24.20 9.63 9.84
CA GLY A 994 -22.75 9.50 9.97
C GLY A 994 -22.38 8.19 10.69
N VAL A 995 -21.27 8.19 11.43
CA VAL A 995 -20.83 7.04 12.25
C VAL A 995 -21.15 7.24 13.74
N ASP A 996 -21.10 6.14 14.50
CA ASP A 996 -21.25 6.12 15.96
C ASP A 996 -19.88 6.07 16.65
N LEU A 997 -19.44 7.21 17.18
CA LEU A 997 -18.17 7.34 17.91
C LEU A 997 -18.14 6.51 19.20
N ALA A 998 -19.28 6.38 19.88
CA ALA A 998 -19.36 5.64 21.14
C ALA A 998 -19.19 4.14 20.89
N ALA A 999 -19.83 3.59 19.86
CA ALA A 999 -19.59 2.23 19.40
C ALA A 999 -18.12 2.03 18.95
N ILE A 1000 -17.53 3.01 18.25
CA ILE A 1000 -16.12 2.96 17.85
C ILE A 1000 -15.17 2.93 19.07
N ASN A 1001 -15.47 3.67 20.16
CA ASN A 1001 -14.67 3.64 21.38
C ASN A 1001 -14.70 2.26 22.06
N ILE A 1002 -15.90 1.69 22.22
CA ILE A 1002 -16.11 0.35 22.79
C ILE A 1002 -15.34 -0.70 21.97
N GLN A 1003 -15.49 -0.68 20.64
CA GLN A 1003 -14.81 -1.62 19.75
C GLN A 1003 -13.28 -1.39 19.71
N ARG A 1004 -12.79 -0.15 19.92
CA ARG A 1004 -11.35 0.15 20.00
C ARG A 1004 -10.70 -0.37 21.29
N GLY A 1005 -11.38 -0.30 22.43
CA GLY A 1005 -10.89 -0.94 23.66
C GLY A 1005 -10.76 -2.46 23.48
N ARG A 1006 -11.77 -3.09 22.86
CA ARG A 1006 -11.77 -4.54 22.52
C ARG A 1006 -10.66 -4.92 21.54
N ASP A 1007 -10.43 -4.11 20.50
CA ASP A 1007 -9.33 -4.26 19.54
C ASP A 1007 -7.95 -4.22 20.24
N HIS A 1008 -7.78 -3.31 21.19
CA HIS A 1008 -6.54 -3.15 21.97
C HIS A 1008 -6.37 -4.16 23.12
N GLY A 1009 -7.28 -5.13 23.26
CA GLY A 1009 -7.19 -6.17 24.29
C GLY A 1009 -7.40 -5.65 25.70
N VAL A 1010 -8.09 -4.51 25.86
CA VAL A 1010 -8.40 -3.94 27.17
C VAL A 1010 -9.38 -4.85 27.91
N ARG A 1011 -9.05 -5.18 29.16
CA ARG A 1011 -9.87 -6.03 30.03
C ARG A 1011 -11.24 -5.43 30.32
N SER A 1012 -12.15 -6.26 30.82
CA SER A 1012 -13.39 -5.74 31.39
C SER A 1012 -13.15 -4.84 32.61
N TYR A 1013 -14.04 -3.87 32.78
CA TYR A 1013 -14.04 -2.82 33.79
C TYR A 1013 -13.69 -3.30 35.21
N ASN A 1014 -14.23 -4.43 35.65
CA ASN A 1014 -13.98 -5.00 36.98
C ASN A 1014 -12.48 -5.27 37.27
N HIS A 1015 -11.68 -5.64 36.26
CA HIS A 1015 -10.25 -5.85 36.45
C HIS A 1015 -9.52 -4.54 36.80
N TYR A 1016 -9.97 -3.41 36.24
CA TYR A 1016 -9.39 -2.10 36.49
C TYR A 1016 -9.89 -1.49 37.79
N ARG A 1017 -11.13 -1.77 38.20
CA ARG A 1017 -11.58 -1.53 39.59
C ARG A 1017 -10.63 -2.20 40.58
N GLN A 1018 -10.33 -3.49 40.37
CA GLN A 1018 -9.42 -4.25 41.23
C GLN A 1018 -7.99 -3.69 41.21
N LEU A 1019 -7.49 -3.24 40.06
CA LEU A 1019 -6.18 -2.57 39.94
C LEU A 1019 -6.10 -1.30 40.82
N VAL A 1020 -7.19 -0.52 40.90
CA VAL A 1020 -7.27 0.71 41.72
C VAL A 1020 -7.75 0.43 43.16
N GLY A 1021 -7.75 -0.84 43.59
CA GLY A 1021 -8.08 -1.26 44.96
C GLY A 1021 -9.58 -1.33 45.28
N LEU A 1022 -10.47 -1.19 44.29
CA LEU A 1022 -11.92 -1.28 44.46
C LEU A 1022 -12.43 -2.72 44.26
N PRO A 1023 -13.51 -3.12 44.97
CA PRO A 1023 -14.14 -4.41 44.74
C PRO A 1023 -14.77 -4.49 43.34
N PRO A 1024 -14.72 -5.66 42.68
CA PRO A 1024 -15.46 -5.90 41.45
C PRO A 1024 -16.96 -5.98 41.75
N TYR A 1025 -17.79 -5.53 40.82
CA TYR A 1025 -19.24 -5.70 40.90
C TYR A 1025 -19.62 -7.09 40.37
N LEU A 1026 -20.36 -7.87 41.16
CA LEU A 1026 -20.79 -9.23 40.79
C LEU A 1026 -22.27 -9.28 40.37
N GLU A 1027 -23.02 -8.21 40.65
CA GLU A 1027 -24.44 -8.05 40.31
C GLU A 1027 -24.66 -6.66 39.71
N PHE A 1028 -25.58 -6.51 38.76
CA PHE A 1028 -25.86 -5.21 38.12
C PHE A 1028 -26.38 -4.16 39.12
N GLN A 1029 -26.97 -4.61 40.23
CA GLN A 1029 -27.53 -3.84 41.33
C GLN A 1029 -26.49 -2.97 42.08
N HIS A 1030 -25.20 -3.15 41.82
CA HIS A 1030 -24.14 -2.23 42.30
C HIS A 1030 -24.05 -0.92 41.50
N PHE A 1031 -24.69 -0.85 40.33
CA PHE A 1031 -24.87 0.39 39.57
C PHE A 1031 -26.21 1.06 39.95
N PRO A 1032 -26.38 2.38 39.72
CA PRO A 1032 -27.66 3.06 39.91
C PRO A 1032 -28.80 2.35 39.15
N PRO A 1033 -30.04 2.25 39.69
CA PRO A 1033 -31.08 1.35 39.15
C PRO A 1033 -31.39 1.50 37.65
N SER A 1034 -31.34 2.72 37.11
CA SER A 1034 -31.52 3.00 35.68
C SER A 1034 -30.37 2.48 34.81
N ALA A 1035 -29.14 2.57 35.29
CA ALA A 1035 -27.96 1.98 34.63
C ALA A 1035 -27.95 0.46 34.78
N ALA A 1036 -28.22 -0.06 35.98
CA ALA A 1036 -28.34 -1.49 36.25
C ALA A 1036 -29.34 -2.18 35.32
N GLN A 1037 -30.53 -1.58 35.14
CA GLN A 1037 -31.55 -2.07 34.22
C GLN A 1037 -31.02 -2.13 32.78
N ARG A 1038 -30.48 -1.03 32.25
CA ARG A 1038 -29.97 -0.97 30.86
C ARG A 1038 -28.79 -1.93 30.63
N LEU A 1039 -27.87 -2.04 31.60
CA LEU A 1039 -26.74 -2.98 31.52
C LEU A 1039 -27.22 -4.43 31.40
N SER A 1040 -28.23 -4.81 32.19
CA SER A 1040 -28.82 -6.17 32.17
C SER A 1040 -29.60 -6.50 30.89
N LEU A 1041 -29.86 -5.52 30.01
CA LEU A 1041 -30.45 -5.73 28.68
C LEU A 1041 -29.39 -6.05 27.61
N VAL A 1042 -28.10 -5.81 27.86
CA VAL A 1042 -27.04 -5.94 26.83
C VAL A 1042 -25.85 -6.81 27.23
N TYR A 1043 -25.41 -6.80 28.50
CA TYR A 1043 -24.35 -7.69 29.00
C TYR A 1043 -24.97 -8.88 29.73
N GLU A 1044 -24.37 -10.07 29.61
CA GLU A 1044 -24.78 -11.24 30.40
C GLU A 1044 -24.46 -10.99 31.89
N ARG A 1045 -23.28 -10.42 32.18
CA ARG A 1045 -22.80 -10.19 33.55
C ARG A 1045 -22.03 -8.87 33.69
N PRO A 1046 -21.93 -8.29 34.90
CA PRO A 1046 -21.07 -7.12 35.15
C PRO A 1046 -19.60 -7.35 34.81
N GLU A 1047 -19.09 -8.59 34.93
CA GLU A 1047 -17.73 -8.94 34.55
C GLU A 1047 -17.44 -8.83 33.05
N ASP A 1048 -18.45 -8.65 32.19
CA ASP A 1048 -18.30 -8.49 30.75
C ASP A 1048 -18.14 -7.02 30.31
N ILE A 1049 -18.50 -6.07 31.17
CA ILE A 1049 -18.59 -4.63 30.86
C ILE A 1049 -17.24 -4.08 30.34
N ASP A 1050 -17.27 -3.38 29.21
CA ASP A 1050 -16.09 -2.75 28.63
C ASP A 1050 -15.61 -1.56 29.48
N LEU A 1051 -14.28 -1.40 29.66
CA LEU A 1051 -13.71 -0.36 30.53
C LEU A 1051 -14.27 1.05 30.29
N TRP A 1052 -14.41 1.45 29.02
CA TRP A 1052 -14.92 2.79 28.70
C TRP A 1052 -16.37 3.01 29.16
N VAL A 1053 -17.21 1.98 29.06
CA VAL A 1053 -18.61 2.02 29.52
C VAL A 1053 -18.68 2.04 31.05
N GLY A 1054 -17.89 1.19 31.71
CA GLY A 1054 -17.88 1.10 33.17
C GLY A 1054 -17.39 2.37 33.86
N GLY A 1055 -16.35 3.02 33.34
CA GLY A 1055 -15.80 4.25 33.92
C GLY A 1055 -16.65 5.51 33.68
N LEU A 1056 -17.50 5.54 32.64
CA LEU A 1056 -18.53 6.57 32.46
C LEU A 1056 -19.75 6.38 33.40
N LEU A 1057 -19.83 5.25 34.11
CA LEU A 1057 -20.87 4.92 35.07
C LEU A 1057 -20.43 5.03 36.54
N GLU A 1058 -19.21 5.51 36.78
CA GLU A 1058 -18.70 5.79 38.12
C GLU A 1058 -19.05 7.22 38.57
N GLU A 1059 -19.38 7.38 39.86
CA GLU A 1059 -19.54 8.70 40.47
C GLU A 1059 -18.17 9.41 40.60
N PRO A 1060 -18.05 10.72 40.30
CA PRO A 1060 -16.78 11.45 40.36
C PRO A 1060 -16.11 11.46 41.74
N VAL A 1061 -14.78 11.43 41.75
CA VAL A 1061 -13.97 11.63 42.96
C VAL A 1061 -14.12 13.05 43.52
N GLU A 1062 -13.88 13.23 44.82
CA GLU A 1062 -14.00 14.53 45.49
C GLU A 1062 -13.11 15.61 44.84
N GLY A 1063 -13.74 16.67 44.34
CA GLY A 1063 -13.08 17.77 43.65
C GLY A 1063 -12.61 17.48 42.22
N GLY A 1064 -12.90 16.29 41.67
CA GLY A 1064 -12.63 15.92 40.29
C GLY A 1064 -13.90 15.76 39.45
N LEU A 1065 -13.72 15.40 38.17
CA LEU A 1065 -14.79 15.13 37.21
C LEU A 1065 -14.94 13.65 36.85
N LEU A 1066 -13.98 12.82 37.24
CA LEU A 1066 -13.89 11.41 36.83
C LEU A 1066 -14.12 10.46 37.99
N GLY A 1067 -14.71 9.31 37.67
CA GLY A 1067 -14.74 8.16 38.58
C GLY A 1067 -13.34 7.66 38.96
N PRO A 1068 -13.19 7.01 40.11
CA PRO A 1068 -11.90 6.59 40.66
C PRO A 1068 -11.08 5.71 39.70
N THR A 1069 -11.70 4.87 38.87
CA THR A 1069 -10.99 4.01 37.91
C THR A 1069 -10.33 4.85 36.81
N PHE A 1070 -11.07 5.76 36.17
CA PHE A 1070 -10.48 6.66 35.16
C PHE A 1070 -9.50 7.67 35.77
N ALA A 1071 -9.82 8.21 36.95
CA ALA A 1071 -8.96 9.18 37.63
C ALA A 1071 -7.56 8.60 37.93
N ASN A 1072 -7.49 7.36 38.43
CA ASN A 1072 -6.22 6.68 38.68
C ASN A 1072 -5.47 6.31 37.38
N ILE A 1073 -6.15 5.85 36.33
CA ILE A 1073 -5.51 5.53 35.03
C ILE A 1073 -4.88 6.78 34.41
N ILE A 1074 -5.56 7.91 34.45
CA ILE A 1074 -5.04 9.19 33.92
C ILE A 1074 -3.93 9.73 34.83
N ALA A 1075 -4.07 9.64 36.15
CA ALA A 1075 -3.04 10.09 37.08
C ALA A 1075 -1.74 9.27 37.01
N ASP A 1076 -1.84 7.95 36.86
CA ASP A 1076 -0.69 7.06 36.59
C ASP A 1076 0.00 7.44 35.28
N GLN A 1077 -0.76 7.67 34.20
CA GLN A 1077 -0.16 8.02 32.92
C GLN A 1077 0.57 9.37 32.98
N PHE A 1078 -0.04 10.41 33.56
CA PHE A 1078 0.64 11.70 33.72
C PHE A 1078 1.77 11.66 34.75
N ASN A 1079 1.75 10.73 35.72
CA ASN A 1079 2.94 10.46 36.55
C ASN A 1079 4.10 9.90 35.70
N ARG A 1080 3.83 8.91 34.83
CA ARG A 1080 4.84 8.36 33.91
C ARG A 1080 5.37 9.39 32.92
N LEU A 1081 4.48 10.21 32.35
CA LEU A 1081 4.88 11.30 31.44
C LEU A 1081 5.71 12.36 32.14
N LYS A 1082 5.43 12.70 33.41
CA LYS A 1082 6.27 13.59 34.22
C LYS A 1082 7.62 12.95 34.54
N ARG A 1083 7.66 11.70 34.99
CA ARG A 1083 8.87 11.06 35.54
C ARG A 1083 9.81 10.47 34.49
N GLY A 1084 9.28 9.93 33.39
CA GLY A 1084 10.08 9.30 32.34
C GLY A 1084 10.56 10.26 31.24
N ASP A 1085 10.02 11.49 31.15
CA ASP A 1085 10.39 12.48 30.14
C ASP A 1085 11.60 13.33 30.58
N ARG A 1086 12.78 13.06 30.02
CA ARG A 1086 14.01 13.84 30.25
C ARG A 1086 13.87 15.31 29.87
N TYR A 1087 12.95 15.66 28.97
CA TYR A 1087 12.69 17.02 28.52
C TYR A 1087 11.48 17.67 29.20
N PHE A 1088 10.95 17.09 30.29
CA PHE A 1088 9.89 17.73 31.07
C PHE A 1088 10.37 19.03 31.70
N TYR A 1089 9.54 20.08 31.63
CA TYR A 1089 9.98 21.46 31.84
C TYR A 1089 10.55 21.79 33.23
N GLU A 1090 10.25 21.00 34.25
CA GLU A 1090 10.75 21.22 35.61
C GLU A 1090 12.17 20.69 35.87
N TYR A 1091 12.79 20.00 34.90
CA TYR A 1091 14.11 19.39 35.09
C TYR A 1091 15.27 20.33 34.75
N GLY A 1092 16.26 20.37 35.64
CA GLY A 1092 17.44 21.23 35.54
C GLY A 1092 18.56 20.65 34.65
N PRO A 1093 19.67 21.40 34.51
CA PRO A 1093 20.83 21.05 33.69
C PRO A 1093 21.39 19.64 33.89
N ASP A 1094 21.32 19.11 35.12
CA ASP A 1094 21.87 17.80 35.50
C ASP A 1094 21.11 16.61 34.88
N VAL A 1095 19.83 16.80 34.53
CA VAL A 1095 18.98 15.81 33.85
C VAL A 1095 18.94 16.07 32.34
N ASN A 1096 18.87 17.34 31.95
CA ASN A 1096 18.84 17.78 30.56
C ASN A 1096 19.79 18.97 30.38
N PRO A 1097 20.84 18.89 29.55
CA PRO A 1097 21.71 20.03 29.22
C PRO A 1097 20.97 21.24 28.60
N GLY A 1098 19.73 21.03 28.14
CA GLY A 1098 18.77 22.07 27.75
C GLY A 1098 17.72 22.38 28.81
N GLY A 1099 17.99 22.21 30.10
CA GLY A 1099 17.13 22.66 31.18
C GLY A 1099 16.97 24.18 31.19
N PHE A 1100 15.90 24.69 31.81
CA PHE A 1100 15.72 26.14 32.01
C PHE A 1100 16.55 26.63 33.19
N THR A 1101 16.94 27.90 33.22
CA THR A 1101 17.45 28.53 34.45
C THR A 1101 16.30 28.67 35.47
N PRO A 1102 16.59 28.88 36.78
CA PRO A 1102 15.53 29.10 37.76
C PRO A 1102 14.64 30.30 37.43
N SER A 1103 15.20 31.39 36.89
CA SER A 1103 14.44 32.57 36.45
C SER A 1103 13.56 32.27 35.23
N GLN A 1104 14.08 31.58 34.22
CA GLN A 1104 13.30 31.14 33.05
C GLN A 1104 12.14 30.22 33.46
N LEU A 1105 12.38 29.32 34.42
CA LEU A 1105 11.36 28.42 34.94
C LEU A 1105 10.30 29.15 35.78
N GLU A 1106 10.68 30.19 36.53
CA GLU A 1106 9.75 31.07 37.23
C GLU A 1106 8.86 31.86 36.26
N GLU A 1107 9.41 32.38 35.15
CA GLU A 1107 8.63 33.05 34.12
C GLU A 1107 7.65 32.11 33.40
N ILE A 1108 8.07 30.88 33.06
CA ILE A 1108 7.18 29.85 32.47
C ILE A 1108 6.04 29.51 33.44
N LYS A 1109 6.32 29.44 34.75
CA LYS A 1109 5.33 29.12 35.81
C LYS A 1109 4.33 30.24 36.11
N LYS A 1110 4.33 31.33 35.34
CA LYS A 1110 3.27 32.36 35.34
C LYS A 1110 2.25 32.16 34.23
N VAL A 1111 2.54 31.35 33.22
CA VAL A 1111 1.77 31.31 31.96
C VAL A 1111 0.51 30.46 32.10
N THR A 1112 -0.66 31.10 31.98
CA THR A 1112 -1.95 30.42 31.87
C THR A 1112 -2.43 30.31 30.42
N LEU A 1113 -3.39 29.42 30.15
CA LEU A 1113 -4.07 29.40 28.84
C LEU A 1113 -4.78 30.74 28.56
N SER A 1114 -5.33 31.42 29.58
CA SER A 1114 -5.91 32.76 29.43
C SER A 1114 -4.89 33.82 28.98
N ARG A 1115 -3.62 33.72 29.41
CA ARG A 1115 -2.53 34.57 28.91
C ARG A 1115 -2.26 34.31 27.42
N LEU A 1116 -2.19 33.03 27.02
CA LEU A 1116 -2.02 32.65 25.61
C LEU A 1116 -3.16 33.17 24.72
N ILE A 1117 -4.41 33.10 25.21
CA ILE A 1117 -5.57 33.66 24.50
C ILE A 1117 -5.46 35.19 24.40
N CYS A 1118 -5.15 35.88 25.50
CA CYS A 1118 -4.98 37.33 25.51
C CYS A 1118 -3.82 37.82 24.63
N ASP A 1119 -2.73 37.05 24.48
CA ASP A 1119 -1.57 37.43 23.66
C ASP A 1119 -1.75 37.13 22.14
N ASN A 1120 -2.71 36.27 21.76
CA ASN A 1120 -2.78 35.71 20.40
C ASN A 1120 -4.17 35.74 19.72
N ASN A 1121 -5.19 36.36 20.32
CA ASN A 1121 -6.50 36.62 19.67
C ASN A 1121 -6.37 37.68 18.52
N ASP A 1122 -7.47 38.02 17.83
CA ASP A 1122 -7.42 39.02 16.75
C ASP A 1122 -7.40 40.47 17.25
N GLY A 1123 -7.74 40.72 18.52
CA GLY A 1123 -7.75 42.05 19.15
C GLY A 1123 -8.91 42.95 18.72
N ILE A 1124 -10.03 42.38 18.27
CA ILE A 1124 -11.13 43.11 17.62
C ILE A 1124 -12.40 43.18 18.48
N GLU A 1125 -12.68 42.12 19.24
CA GLU A 1125 -13.80 42.04 20.19
C GLU A 1125 -13.43 41.33 21.52
N LEU A 1126 -12.31 40.60 21.57
CA LEU A 1126 -11.79 39.99 22.80
C LEU A 1126 -10.80 40.93 23.50
N ILE A 1127 -11.22 41.53 24.61
CA ILE A 1127 -10.40 42.46 25.43
C ILE A 1127 -10.25 42.03 26.90
N SER A 1128 -10.96 40.96 27.29
CA SER A 1128 -10.97 40.39 28.64
C SER A 1128 -11.11 38.87 28.56
N GLN A 1129 -10.62 38.17 29.58
CA GLN A 1129 -10.73 36.71 29.74
C GLN A 1129 -10.97 36.34 31.21
N PRO A 1130 -11.63 35.21 31.50
CA PRO A 1130 -11.60 34.65 32.85
C PRO A 1130 -10.16 34.30 33.24
N PRO A 1131 -9.74 34.52 34.50
CA PRO A 1131 -8.39 34.16 34.96
C PRO A 1131 -8.05 32.67 34.79
N ASP A 1132 -9.00 31.78 35.06
CA ASP A 1132 -8.95 30.35 34.72
C ASP A 1132 -9.71 30.12 33.40
N ALA A 1133 -9.01 29.58 32.40
CA ALA A 1133 -9.53 29.37 31.05
C ALA A 1133 -10.51 28.20 30.91
N PHE A 1134 -10.55 27.29 31.89
CA PHE A 1134 -11.27 26.01 31.85
C PHE A 1134 -12.54 26.01 32.70
N LEU A 1135 -12.56 26.85 33.73
CA LEU A 1135 -13.74 27.13 34.52
C LEU A 1135 -14.65 28.17 33.81
N ARG A 1136 -15.96 28.08 34.05
CA ARG A 1136 -16.93 29.00 33.46
C ARG A 1136 -16.70 30.43 33.96
N ALA A 1137 -16.85 31.39 33.05
CA ALA A 1137 -16.71 32.82 33.32
C ALA A 1137 -17.83 33.43 34.21
N ASP A 1138 -18.87 32.66 34.55
CA ASP A 1138 -19.96 33.08 35.46
C ASP A 1138 -19.80 32.56 36.90
N LEU A 1139 -18.71 31.87 37.21
CA LEU A 1139 -18.40 31.45 38.59
C LEU A 1139 -17.86 32.62 39.44
N PRO A 1140 -18.28 32.73 40.72
CA PRO A 1140 -17.71 33.70 41.64
C PRO A 1140 -16.19 33.59 41.75
N GLY A 1141 -15.49 34.69 41.50
CA GLY A 1141 -14.04 34.77 41.48
C GLY A 1141 -13.39 34.44 40.12
N ASN A 1142 -14.10 33.92 39.12
CA ASN A 1142 -13.57 33.68 37.76
C ASN A 1142 -14.17 34.63 36.70
N GLU A 1143 -14.66 35.80 37.13
CA GLU A 1143 -15.25 36.80 36.24
C GLU A 1143 -14.20 37.34 35.23
N PRO A 1144 -14.57 37.62 33.98
CA PRO A 1144 -13.65 38.14 32.98
C PRO A 1144 -12.96 39.45 33.40
N VAL A 1145 -11.63 39.43 33.41
CA VAL A 1145 -10.79 40.61 33.69
C VAL A 1145 -10.10 41.09 32.41
N PRO A 1146 -9.76 42.39 32.31
CA PRO A 1146 -8.95 42.92 31.22
C PRO A 1146 -7.65 42.12 30.99
N CYS A 1147 -7.22 42.00 29.73
CA CYS A 1147 -6.03 41.23 29.34
C CYS A 1147 -4.67 41.81 29.83
N ASP A 1148 -4.67 42.96 30.52
CA ASP A 1148 -3.53 43.57 31.22
C ASP A 1148 -3.61 43.41 32.76
N SER A 1149 -4.64 42.73 33.27
CA SER A 1149 -4.83 42.46 34.70
C SER A 1149 -3.71 41.60 35.29
N SER A 1150 -3.29 41.93 36.51
CA SER A 1150 -2.34 41.13 37.30
C SER A 1150 -2.82 39.71 37.62
N ARG A 1151 -4.11 39.41 37.39
CA ARG A 1151 -4.67 38.05 37.48
C ARG A 1151 -4.40 37.17 36.24
N ILE A 1152 -3.89 37.76 35.15
CA ILE A 1152 -3.47 37.05 33.93
C ILE A 1152 -2.02 37.49 33.60
N PRO A 1153 -1.03 37.12 34.45
CA PRO A 1153 0.32 37.68 34.39
C PRO A 1153 1.07 37.31 33.10
N SER A 1154 1.94 38.22 32.65
CA SER A 1154 2.77 38.02 31.46
C SER A 1154 4.17 37.52 31.79
N MET A 1155 4.66 36.60 30.95
CA MET A 1155 6.01 36.04 30.99
C MET A 1155 7.05 37.08 30.54
N ASP A 1156 8.05 37.38 31.37
CA ASP A 1156 9.17 38.24 30.96
C ASP A 1156 10.18 37.46 30.11
N LEU A 1157 10.06 37.60 28.79
CA LEU A 1157 11.01 36.98 27.86
C LEU A 1157 12.45 37.52 27.99
N ASN A 1158 12.72 38.62 28.69
CA ASN A 1158 14.09 39.09 28.91
C ASN A 1158 14.91 38.11 29.78
N GLN A 1159 14.28 37.23 30.57
CA GLN A 1159 14.98 36.16 31.30
C GLN A 1159 15.59 35.08 30.38
N PHE A 1160 15.24 35.09 29.09
CA PHE A 1160 15.81 34.23 28.04
C PHE A 1160 16.92 34.92 27.24
N ARG A 1161 17.37 36.10 27.68
CA ARG A 1161 18.49 36.82 27.07
C ARG A 1161 19.83 36.20 27.47
N GLU A 1162 20.71 36.00 26.50
CA GLU A 1162 22.14 35.75 26.75
C GLU A 1162 22.93 37.07 26.73
N ILE A 1163 23.99 37.12 27.54
CA ILE A 1163 24.81 38.32 27.82
C ILE A 1163 26.22 38.08 27.29
#